data_AF-A0AAD2DSY9-F1
#
_entry.id   AF-A0AAD2DSY9-F1
#
_cell.length_a   1.000
_cell.length_b   1.000
_cell.length_c   1.000
_cell.angle_alpha   90.00
_cell.angle_beta   90.00
_cell.angle_gamma   90.00
#
_symmetry.space_group_name_H-M   'P 1'
#
loop_
_entity.id
_entity.type
_entity.pdbx_description
1 polymer ?
#
loop_
_entity_poly.entity_id
_entity_poly.type
_entity_poly.pdbx_seq_one_letter_code
_entity_poly.pdbx_strand_id
1 'polypeptide(L)'
;MRYTHRGQLGDSSGPSVGIERSVKRRTSKNVVFPTRLRAIKPNPNYFWENFMVGNSAAVIRRQQFLVRCLGGGNNSVNKNLHNSSLRMQSIGTGAGGLTLESDVINILRSITPSLGPSRHKGQAGKIAVVGGCREYTGAPYFSAISALKIGADLSHVFCTKDAAPVIKGYSPELIVHPILEESYGVRDEYKRSTSDKVIAEVDKWMGRFDCLVVGPGLGRDPFLLDCVSEIMKHARESNVPIVVDGDGLFLVTNCLDLVRDYHLAVLTPNINEYKRLVQKVLNCEVNDQEGPQQLLSLAKGLGGVTILRKGESDYISNGEEVSAVNIFGSPRRCGGQGDILSGRQLIFFFCVYPNPSSFWENFMVGNSAAVIRRQQFLVRCLGGGNSSVNKNLHNSSLRMQSIVTGAGGLTLESDVINILRSITPSLGPSRHKGQAGKIAVVGGCREYTGAPYFSAISALKIGADLSHVFCTKDAAPVIKGYSPELIVHPILEESYSVRDEYKRSTSDKVIAEVDKWMGRFDCLVVGPGLGRDPFLLDCVSEIMKHARESNVPIVVDGDGLFLVTNCLDLVRDYHLAVLTPNINEYKRLVQKVLNCEVNDQDGPQQLLSLAKGLGGVTILRKGESDYISNGEEGTFY
;
A
#
# COMPACT_ATOMS: atom_id res chain seq x y z
N MET A 1 18.16 -29.99 32.43
CA MET A 1 18.33 -31.16 33.32
C MET A 1 16.96 -31.76 33.60
N ARG A 2 16.76 -33.04 33.28
CA ARG A 2 15.57 -33.83 33.62
C ARG A 2 15.62 -34.17 35.12
N TYR A 3 14.50 -34.12 35.83
CA TYR A 3 14.09 -35.20 36.72
C TYR A 3 12.57 -35.19 36.92
N THR A 4 12.04 -36.40 36.83
CA THR A 4 10.64 -36.86 36.83
C THR A 4 10.23 -37.40 38.20
N HIS A 5 8.92 -37.38 38.48
CA HIS A 5 8.07 -38.37 39.21
C HIS A 5 7.01 -37.65 40.07
N ARG A 6 5.70 -37.74 39.74
CA ARG A 6 4.70 -38.84 39.85
C ARG A 6 4.01 -38.90 41.22
N GLY A 7 2.67 -39.00 41.17
CA GLY A 7 1.77 -39.49 42.23
C GLY A 7 0.48 -38.64 42.32
N GLN A 8 -0.52 -38.84 41.44
CA GLN A 8 -1.74 -39.67 41.64
C GLN A 8 -2.51 -39.32 42.94
N LEU A 9 -3.64 -38.61 42.84
CA LEU A 9 -5.04 -39.10 42.73
C LEU A 9 -5.60 -39.65 44.05
N GLY A 10 -6.67 -39.02 44.54
CA GLY A 10 -7.46 -39.48 45.68
C GLY A 10 -8.71 -38.60 45.88
N ASP A 11 -9.86 -39.21 45.61
CA ASP A 11 -11.20 -38.66 45.50
C ASP A 11 -11.89 -38.36 46.85
N SER A 12 -12.90 -37.48 46.76
CA SER A 12 -14.21 -37.54 47.45
C SER A 12 -14.42 -37.12 48.92
N SER A 13 -15.47 -36.29 49.07
CA SER A 13 -16.47 -36.20 50.15
C SER A 13 -16.13 -35.47 51.48
N GLY A 14 -16.96 -34.45 51.79
CA GLY A 14 -17.05 -33.79 53.11
C GLY A 14 -17.70 -34.70 54.18
N PRO A 15 -17.98 -34.22 55.42
CA PRO A 15 -18.72 -32.98 55.67
C PRO A 15 -18.22 -32.09 56.84
N SER A 16 -18.92 -30.97 56.97
CA SER A 16 -18.86 -29.83 57.88
C SER A 16 -18.81 -30.10 59.40
N VAL A 17 -17.96 -29.35 60.11
CA VAL A 17 -18.20 -28.87 61.48
C VAL A 17 -17.67 -27.43 61.59
N GLY A 18 -18.55 -26.50 62.00
CA GLY A 18 -18.24 -25.08 62.13
C GLY A 18 -17.57 -24.72 63.45
N ILE A 19 -16.73 -23.68 63.42
CA ILE A 19 -16.30 -22.92 64.59
C ILE A 19 -16.33 -21.42 64.24
N GLU A 20 -17.12 -20.67 64.99
CA GLU A 20 -17.22 -19.21 65.00
C GLU A 20 -15.86 -18.53 65.26
N ARG A 21 -15.64 -17.34 64.66
CA ARG A 21 -14.98 -16.22 65.35
C ARG A 21 -15.14 -14.88 64.62
N SER A 22 -16.05 -14.08 65.18
CA SER A 22 -15.95 -12.66 65.54
C SER A 22 -15.23 -11.67 64.60
N VAL A 23 -16.05 -10.76 64.06
CA VAL A 23 -15.74 -9.52 63.36
C VAL A 23 -15.09 -8.49 64.28
N LYS A 24 -13.94 -7.91 63.88
CA LYS A 24 -13.48 -6.59 64.36
C LYS A 24 -13.07 -5.68 63.21
N ARG A 25 -13.85 -4.60 63.05
CA ARG A 25 -13.64 -3.44 62.18
C ARG A 25 -12.30 -2.76 62.46
N ARG A 26 -11.58 -2.35 61.41
CA ARG A 26 -10.68 -1.19 61.43
C ARG A 26 -10.80 -0.40 60.14
N THR A 27 -10.75 0.91 60.35
CA THR A 27 -11.19 2.04 59.53
C THR A 27 -10.20 2.41 58.42
N SER A 28 -10.73 2.73 57.24
CA SER A 28 -10.00 3.33 56.11
C SER A 28 -9.73 4.82 56.35
N LYS A 29 -8.50 5.25 56.09
CA LYS A 29 -8.10 6.67 56.01
C LYS A 29 -8.16 7.15 54.56
N ASN A 30 -8.65 8.37 54.43
CA ASN A 30 -8.86 9.16 53.22
C ASN A 30 -7.61 9.35 52.36
N VAL A 31 -7.77 9.23 51.04
CA VAL A 31 -6.93 9.90 50.04
C VAL A 31 -7.87 10.71 49.14
N VAL A 32 -7.68 12.03 49.18
CA VAL A 32 -8.48 13.04 48.47
C VAL A 32 -7.86 13.28 47.09
N PHE A 33 -8.64 13.09 46.02
CA PHE A 33 -8.31 13.57 44.66
C PHE A 33 -9.11 14.84 44.35
N PRO A 34 -8.53 15.87 43.71
CA PRO A 34 -9.25 17.10 43.41
C PRO A 34 -10.17 16.95 42.20
N THR A 35 -11.47 16.94 42.46
CA THR A 35 -12.56 17.02 41.46
C THR A 35 -12.87 18.47 41.12
N ARG A 36 -12.54 18.90 39.89
CA ARG A 36 -13.21 20.03 39.21
C ARG A 36 -13.35 19.74 37.71
N LEU A 37 -14.39 18.99 37.36
CA LEU A 37 -14.99 19.00 36.02
C LEU A 37 -16.41 19.56 36.18
N ARG A 38 -16.66 20.73 35.58
CA ARG A 38 -18.00 21.35 35.55
C ARG A 38 -18.92 20.50 34.67
N ALA A 39 -19.94 19.91 35.29
CA ALA A 39 -21.04 19.27 34.60
C ALA A 39 -21.99 20.32 34.00
N ILE A 40 -22.24 20.23 32.69
CA ILE A 40 -23.34 20.94 32.03
C ILE A 40 -24.53 19.97 31.99
N LYS A 41 -25.66 20.35 32.61
CA LYS A 41 -26.92 19.60 32.60
C LYS A 41 -27.54 19.61 31.18
N PRO A 42 -28.01 18.48 30.63
CA PRO A 42 -28.81 18.48 29.42
C PRO A 42 -30.27 18.85 29.71
N ASN A 43 -30.85 19.68 28.84
CA ASN A 43 -32.25 20.12 28.89
C ASN A 43 -33.16 19.02 28.27
N PRO A 44 -34.27 18.57 28.90
CA PRO A 44 -35.01 17.37 28.48
C PRO A 44 -35.90 17.54 27.24
N ASN A 45 -36.09 18.77 26.75
CA ASN A 45 -37.06 19.05 25.68
C ASN A 45 -36.52 18.84 24.25
N TYR A 46 -35.38 18.18 24.08
CA TYR A 46 -34.81 17.86 22.75
C TYR A 46 -34.77 16.35 22.45
N PHE A 47 -35.39 15.52 23.29
CA PHE A 47 -35.16 14.08 23.30
C PHE A 47 -36.04 13.27 22.32
N TRP A 48 -37.09 13.86 21.73
CA TRP A 48 -38.09 13.08 20.96
C TRP A 48 -38.31 13.49 19.50
N GLU A 49 -37.69 14.57 18.99
CA GLU A 49 -37.88 15.00 17.58
C GLU A 49 -36.74 14.65 16.61
N ASN A 50 -35.66 13.98 17.05
CA ASN A 50 -34.53 13.61 16.17
C ASN A 50 -34.38 12.10 15.90
N PHE A 51 -35.39 11.28 16.21
CA PHE A 51 -35.27 9.82 16.07
C PHE A 51 -35.77 9.25 14.72
N MET A 52 -36.17 10.10 13.78
CA MET A 52 -36.51 9.68 12.42
C MET A 52 -35.92 10.72 11.46
N VAL A 53 -35.01 10.28 10.58
CA VAL A 53 -34.23 11.10 9.61
C VAL A 53 -33.02 11.85 10.20
N GLY A 54 -31.93 11.13 10.47
CA GLY A 54 -30.71 11.78 10.96
C GLY A 54 -29.45 10.92 10.92
N ASN A 55 -28.80 10.81 9.75
CA ASN A 55 -27.40 10.35 9.69
C ASN A 55 -26.50 11.14 8.72
N SER A 56 -26.94 12.30 8.23
CA SER A 56 -26.14 13.16 7.34
C SER A 56 -25.69 14.49 8.00
N ALA A 57 -26.50 15.07 8.90
CA ALA A 57 -26.25 16.42 9.42
C ALA A 57 -25.24 16.51 10.60
N ALA A 58 -24.90 15.40 11.28
CA ALA A 58 -23.93 15.41 12.38
C ALA A 58 -22.47 15.39 11.88
N VAL A 59 -22.23 14.74 10.74
CA VAL A 59 -20.93 14.71 10.05
C VAL A 59 -20.62 16.09 9.46
N ILE A 60 -21.62 16.73 8.84
CA ILE A 60 -21.49 18.08 8.27
C ILE A 60 -21.26 19.14 9.37
N ARG A 61 -21.92 19.03 10.53
CA ARG A 61 -21.70 19.96 11.66
C ARG A 61 -20.32 19.82 12.31
N ARG A 62 -19.75 18.60 12.38
CA ARG A 62 -18.36 18.38 12.84
C ARG A 62 -17.33 18.91 11.83
N GLN A 63 -17.59 18.78 10.54
CA GLN A 63 -16.74 19.34 9.50
C GLN A 63 -16.82 20.88 9.45
N GLN A 64 -17.99 21.48 9.67
CA GLN A 64 -18.14 22.95 9.71
C GLN A 64 -17.53 23.60 10.96
N PHE A 65 -17.53 22.91 12.12
CA PHE A 65 -16.83 23.39 13.32
C PHE A 65 -15.30 23.36 13.13
N LEU A 66 -14.77 22.32 12.50
CA LEU A 66 -13.35 22.22 12.12
C LEU A 66 -12.92 23.26 11.08
N VAL A 67 -13.81 23.61 10.14
CA VAL A 67 -13.57 24.68 9.17
C VAL A 67 -13.61 26.07 9.81
N ARG A 68 -14.46 26.31 10.82
CA ARG A 68 -14.48 27.60 11.55
C ARG A 68 -13.32 27.78 12.54
N CYS A 69 -12.74 26.69 13.05
CA CYS A 69 -11.55 26.77 13.91
C CYS A 69 -10.23 26.94 13.14
N LEU A 70 -10.22 26.77 11.81
CA LEU A 70 -9.00 26.82 10.99
C LEU A 70 -9.05 27.86 9.85
N GLY A 71 -10.15 28.59 9.71
CA GLY A 71 -10.25 29.79 8.87
C GLY A 71 -10.07 31.07 9.68
N GLY A 72 -8.83 31.43 9.98
CA GLY A 72 -8.49 32.76 10.49
C GLY A 72 -8.58 33.78 9.36
N GLY A 73 -9.77 34.35 9.14
CA GLY A 73 -9.93 35.57 8.36
C GLY A 73 -9.42 36.77 9.16
N ASN A 74 -8.51 37.53 8.59
CA ASN A 74 -8.20 38.88 9.05
C ASN A 74 -9.42 39.78 8.81
N ASN A 75 -10.02 40.27 9.90
CA ASN A 75 -10.71 41.56 9.91
C ASN A 75 -9.89 42.49 10.81
N SER A 76 -9.38 43.56 10.23
CA SER A 76 -8.70 44.65 10.93
C SER A 76 -9.64 45.35 11.91
N VAL A 77 -9.13 45.70 13.10
CA VAL A 77 -9.55 46.90 13.84
C VAL A 77 -8.30 47.66 14.29
N ASN A 78 -8.35 48.96 14.04
CA ASN A 78 -7.27 49.94 13.98
C ASN A 78 -7.02 50.64 15.35
N LYS A 79 -5.79 51.12 15.63
CA LYS A 79 -5.48 52.50 16.11
C LYS A 79 -4.01 52.70 16.60
N ASN A 80 -3.37 53.74 16.03
CA ASN A 80 -2.35 54.66 16.59
C ASN A 80 -0.90 54.13 16.78
N LEU A 81 0.23 54.80 16.47
CA LEU A 81 0.61 56.20 16.22
C LEU A 81 1.98 56.26 15.46
N HIS A 82 2.18 57.32 14.66
CA HIS A 82 3.43 57.95 14.14
C HIS A 82 4.41 57.08 13.29
N ASN A 83 4.96 57.49 12.13
CA ASN A 83 5.32 58.84 11.69
C ASN A 83 5.46 58.95 10.14
N SER A 84 4.98 60.08 9.60
CA SER A 84 5.45 60.87 8.44
C SER A 84 5.74 60.24 7.05
N SER A 85 4.85 60.56 6.10
CA SER A 85 5.08 61.27 4.81
C SER A 85 6.24 60.77 3.90
N LEU A 86 6.06 60.38 2.63
CA LEU A 86 5.52 61.17 1.51
C LEU A 86 5.45 60.31 0.21
N ARG A 87 4.56 60.75 -0.69
CA ARG A 87 4.18 60.26 -2.03
C ARG A 87 5.28 59.73 -2.97
N MET A 88 4.92 58.73 -3.78
CA MET A 88 4.96 58.87 -5.25
C MET A 88 3.87 58.03 -5.93
N GLN A 89 3.41 58.56 -7.07
CA GLN A 89 2.26 58.16 -7.87
C GLN A 89 2.45 56.83 -8.60
N SER A 90 1.30 56.21 -8.91
CA SER A 90 1.12 55.09 -9.82
C SER A 90 1.72 55.33 -11.21
N ILE A 91 2.44 54.35 -11.75
CA ILE A 91 2.46 53.92 -13.17
C ILE A 91 2.94 52.46 -13.18
N GLY A 92 2.27 51.60 -13.97
CA GLY A 92 2.91 50.40 -14.54
C GLY A 92 2.43 49.06 -14.01
N THR A 93 1.51 48.47 -14.77
CA THR A 93 1.16 47.04 -14.85
C THR A 93 2.32 46.06 -14.68
N GLY A 94 2.15 45.01 -13.87
CA GLY A 94 3.08 43.88 -13.79
C GLY A 94 2.46 42.64 -13.15
N ALA A 95 2.25 41.61 -13.96
CA ALA A 95 1.61 40.33 -13.64
C ALA A 95 2.46 39.42 -12.71
N GLY A 96 2.45 39.67 -11.40
CA GLY A 96 3.28 38.91 -10.44
C GLY A 96 2.58 37.80 -9.64
N GLY A 97 1.25 37.71 -9.68
CA GLY A 97 0.48 36.81 -8.79
C GLY A 97 0.07 35.46 -9.39
N LEU A 98 -0.10 35.39 -10.72
CA LEU A 98 -0.59 34.18 -11.41
C LEU A 98 0.53 33.24 -11.88
N THR A 99 1.77 33.70 -11.93
CA THR A 99 2.93 32.97 -12.49
C THR A 99 3.43 31.85 -11.57
N LEU A 100 3.57 32.11 -10.26
CA LEU A 100 4.11 31.10 -9.33
C LEU A 100 3.23 29.85 -9.17
N GLU A 101 1.90 29.97 -9.27
CA GLU A 101 0.99 28.81 -9.21
C GLU A 101 1.07 27.94 -10.46
N SER A 102 1.09 28.57 -11.62
CA SER A 102 1.29 27.88 -12.90
C SER A 102 2.66 27.22 -12.95
N ASP A 103 3.71 27.86 -12.43
CA ASP A 103 5.07 27.33 -12.46
C ASP A 103 5.20 26.06 -11.60
N VAL A 104 4.60 26.04 -10.40
CA VAL A 104 4.57 24.86 -9.53
C VAL A 104 3.81 23.71 -10.17
N ILE A 105 2.64 23.99 -10.76
CA ILE A 105 1.82 22.97 -11.42
C ILE A 105 2.53 22.44 -12.66
N ASN A 106 3.20 23.30 -13.42
CA ASN A 106 3.96 22.90 -14.60
C ASN A 106 5.18 22.05 -14.22
N ILE A 107 5.89 22.40 -13.14
CA ILE A 107 6.97 21.56 -12.63
C ILE A 107 6.41 20.23 -12.10
N LEU A 108 5.35 20.24 -11.29
CA LEU A 108 4.71 19.01 -10.80
C LEU A 108 4.21 18.13 -11.94
N ARG A 109 3.65 18.70 -13.02
CA ARG A 109 3.28 17.96 -14.24
C ARG A 109 4.49 17.42 -14.97
N SER A 110 5.58 18.18 -15.06
CA SER A 110 6.82 17.73 -15.70
C SER A 110 7.51 16.60 -14.94
N ILE A 111 7.26 16.50 -13.62
CA ILE A 111 7.87 15.49 -12.74
C ILE A 111 6.91 14.43 -12.20
N THR A 112 5.65 14.40 -12.65
CA THR A 112 4.76 13.29 -12.33
C THR A 112 4.74 12.36 -13.55
N PRO A 113 4.99 11.06 -13.41
CA PRO A 113 4.95 10.15 -14.54
C PRO A 113 3.58 10.26 -15.23
N SER A 114 3.58 10.44 -16.56
CA SER A 114 2.34 10.53 -17.32
C SER A 114 1.56 9.21 -17.22
N LEU A 115 0.34 9.28 -16.70
CA LEU A 115 -0.60 8.16 -16.75
C LEU A 115 -1.16 8.08 -18.17
N GLY A 116 -0.75 7.06 -18.92
CA GLY A 116 -1.21 6.81 -20.28
C GLY A 116 -2.01 5.49 -20.32
N PRO A 117 -3.03 5.37 -21.19
CA PRO A 117 -3.82 4.14 -21.33
C PRO A 117 -2.99 2.93 -21.79
N SER A 118 -1.84 3.17 -22.44
CA SER A 118 -0.90 2.15 -22.86
C SER A 118 0.07 1.69 -21.76
N ARG A 119 0.09 2.36 -20.60
CA ARG A 119 0.96 1.97 -19.47
C ARG A 119 0.28 0.92 -18.61
N HIS A 120 1.07 -0.05 -18.14
CA HIS A 120 0.59 -1.10 -17.27
C HIS A 120 1.27 -1.08 -15.91
N LYS A 121 0.65 -1.76 -14.93
CA LYS A 121 1.16 -1.93 -13.57
C LYS A 121 2.66 -2.27 -13.56
N GLY A 122 3.40 -1.53 -12.76
CA GLY A 122 4.85 -1.63 -12.59
C GLY A 122 5.66 -0.71 -13.50
N GLN A 123 5.04 0.01 -14.43
CA GLN A 123 5.76 0.96 -15.29
C GLN A 123 5.85 2.36 -14.71
N ALA A 124 5.01 2.72 -13.73
CA ALA A 124 5.04 4.01 -13.04
C ALA A 124 5.68 3.93 -11.64
N GLY A 125 6.53 2.92 -11.40
CA GLY A 125 7.36 2.82 -10.21
C GLY A 125 7.08 1.59 -9.35
N LYS A 126 8.14 0.81 -9.10
CA LYS A 126 8.22 -0.30 -8.16
C LYS A 126 9.20 0.08 -7.07
N ILE A 127 8.66 0.41 -5.91
CA ILE A 127 9.40 0.95 -4.79
C ILE A 127 9.55 -0.11 -3.71
N ALA A 128 10.72 -0.16 -3.06
CA ALA A 128 10.97 -1.03 -1.91
C ALA A 128 11.38 -0.22 -0.68
N VAL A 129 10.84 -0.55 0.48
CA VAL A 129 11.22 0.00 1.79
C VAL A 129 11.79 -1.14 2.63
N VAL A 130 13.04 -1.04 3.05
CA VAL A 130 13.73 -1.96 3.95
C VAL A 130 13.79 -1.32 5.33
N GLY A 131 13.00 -1.86 6.24
CA GLY A 131 12.79 -1.28 7.56
C GLY A 131 11.70 -2.02 8.31
N GLY A 132 11.27 -1.48 9.44
CA GLY A 132 10.29 -2.15 10.30
C GLY A 132 10.87 -3.32 11.08
N CYS A 133 11.05 -3.08 12.37
CA CYS A 133 11.30 -4.10 13.37
C CYS A 133 10.08 -4.29 14.29
N ARG A 134 10.21 -5.18 15.27
CA ARG A 134 9.17 -5.50 16.24
C ARG A 134 8.57 -4.25 16.94
N GLU A 135 9.39 -3.23 17.19
CA GLU A 135 8.98 -2.00 17.87
C GLU A 135 8.45 -0.92 16.93
N TYR A 136 9.02 -0.81 15.72
CA TYR A 136 8.81 0.33 14.83
C TYR A 136 8.08 -0.05 13.54
N THR A 137 6.79 -0.34 13.64
CA THR A 137 5.95 -0.74 12.50
C THR A 137 5.37 0.45 11.71
N GLY A 138 5.25 1.63 12.33
CA GLY A 138 4.62 2.81 11.70
C GLY A 138 5.49 3.50 10.64
N ALA A 139 6.79 3.62 10.90
CA ALA A 139 7.75 4.26 9.99
C ALA A 139 7.81 3.63 8.59
N PRO A 140 8.01 2.31 8.42
CA PRO A 140 8.02 1.69 7.10
C PRO A 140 6.66 1.83 6.38
N TYR A 141 5.55 1.81 7.12
CA TYR A 141 4.22 2.06 6.56
C TYR A 141 4.10 3.46 5.97
N PHE A 142 4.47 4.51 6.73
CA PHE A 142 4.37 5.88 6.24
C PHE A 142 5.23 6.13 5.00
N SER A 143 6.42 5.54 4.96
CA SER A 143 7.29 5.59 3.78
C SER A 143 6.64 4.90 2.57
N ALA A 144 6.21 3.65 2.73
CA ALA A 144 5.63 2.87 1.65
C ALA A 144 4.30 3.44 1.12
N ILE A 145 3.37 3.81 2.02
CA ILE A 145 2.05 4.31 1.62
C ILE A 145 2.15 5.68 0.95
N SER A 146 3.08 6.53 1.39
CA SER A 146 3.26 7.86 0.78
C SER A 146 3.83 7.78 -0.63
N ALA A 147 4.64 6.75 -0.93
CA ALA A 147 5.01 6.42 -2.31
C ALA A 147 3.75 6.12 -3.14
N LEU A 148 2.91 5.17 -2.71
CA LEU A 148 1.67 4.87 -3.44
C LEU A 148 0.77 6.11 -3.64
N LYS A 149 0.64 6.97 -2.62
CA LYS A 149 -0.20 8.18 -2.71
C LYS A 149 0.33 9.25 -3.67
N ILE A 150 1.60 9.17 -4.08
CA ILE A 150 2.21 10.12 -5.02
C ILE A 150 2.24 9.59 -6.44
N GLY A 151 2.05 8.28 -6.64
CA GLY A 151 1.87 7.68 -7.96
C GLY A 151 2.71 6.46 -8.27
N ALA A 152 3.40 5.85 -7.29
CA ALA A 152 4.03 4.55 -7.50
C ALA A 152 2.96 3.47 -7.74
N ASP A 153 3.20 2.59 -8.71
CA ASP A 153 2.31 1.47 -9.00
C ASP A 153 2.36 0.38 -7.92
N LEU A 154 3.55 0.16 -7.37
CA LEU A 154 3.84 -0.92 -6.43
C LEU A 154 4.76 -0.44 -5.32
N SER A 155 4.40 -0.77 -4.08
CA SER A 155 5.22 -0.51 -2.91
C SER A 155 5.41 -1.78 -2.10
N HIS A 156 6.67 -2.17 -1.98
CA HIS A 156 7.15 -3.34 -1.24
C HIS A 156 7.72 -2.89 0.10
N VAL A 157 7.46 -3.65 1.15
CA VAL A 157 8.07 -3.43 2.48
C VAL A 157 8.76 -4.72 2.90
N PHE A 158 10.09 -4.69 3.04
CA PHE A 158 10.88 -5.77 3.63
C PHE A 158 11.09 -5.46 5.09
N CYS A 159 10.47 -6.27 5.96
CA CYS A 159 10.47 -6.05 7.40
C CYS A 159 10.66 -7.35 8.18
N THR A 160 10.74 -7.22 9.51
CA THR A 160 10.78 -8.40 10.38
C THR A 160 9.44 -9.14 10.38
N LYS A 161 9.47 -10.42 10.73
CA LYS A 161 8.28 -11.27 10.83
C LYS A 161 7.22 -10.70 11.76
N ASP A 162 7.64 -10.17 12.90
CA ASP A 162 6.76 -9.60 13.92
C ASP A 162 6.11 -8.27 13.46
N ALA A 163 6.82 -7.49 12.64
CA ALA A 163 6.32 -6.22 12.13
C ALA A 163 5.24 -6.40 11.04
N ALA A 164 5.34 -7.47 10.26
CA ALA A 164 4.55 -7.63 9.04
C ALA A 164 3.03 -7.67 9.26
N PRO A 165 2.46 -8.41 10.23
CA PRO A 165 1.00 -8.42 10.44
C PRO A 165 0.45 -7.03 10.76
N VAL A 166 1.21 -6.24 11.52
CA VAL A 166 0.83 -4.88 11.90
C VAL A 166 0.87 -3.94 10.71
N ILE A 167 1.97 -3.97 9.93
CA ILE A 167 2.13 -3.13 8.73
C ILE A 167 1.04 -3.45 7.70
N LYS A 168 0.79 -4.74 7.44
CA LYS A 168 -0.29 -5.15 6.53
C LYS A 168 -1.65 -4.69 7.04
N GLY A 169 -1.89 -4.74 8.36
CA GLY A 169 -3.13 -4.29 8.96
C GLY A 169 -3.44 -2.80 8.76
N TYR A 170 -2.42 -1.96 8.49
CA TYR A 170 -2.63 -0.55 8.19
C TYR A 170 -3.17 -0.29 6.78
N SER A 171 -2.82 -1.13 5.79
CA SER A 171 -3.34 -1.01 4.43
C SER A 171 -3.25 -2.32 3.64
N PRO A 172 -4.32 -2.73 2.94
CA PRO A 172 -4.28 -3.85 1.99
C PRO A 172 -3.54 -3.52 0.68
N GLU A 173 -3.12 -2.28 0.46
CA GLU A 173 -2.44 -1.87 -0.79
C GLU A 173 -0.94 -2.24 -0.82
N LEU A 174 -0.33 -2.45 0.35
CA LEU A 174 1.11 -2.71 0.47
C LEU A 174 1.44 -4.19 0.26
N ILE A 175 2.57 -4.47 -0.40
CA ILE A 175 3.15 -5.81 -0.47
C ILE A 175 4.21 -5.92 0.61
N VAL A 176 3.98 -6.74 1.63
CA VAL A 176 4.84 -6.79 2.82
C VAL A 176 5.52 -8.16 2.92
N HIS A 177 6.85 -8.14 2.87
CA HIS A 177 7.77 -9.28 2.84
C HIS A 177 8.38 -9.51 4.24
N PRO A 178 7.87 -10.46 5.03
CA PRO A 178 8.37 -10.80 6.37
C PRO A 178 9.63 -11.68 6.31
N ILE A 179 10.71 -11.17 5.72
CA ILE A 179 11.93 -11.95 5.50
C ILE A 179 13.05 -11.59 6.48
N LEU A 180 13.03 -10.40 7.08
CA LEU A 180 14.09 -9.96 7.99
C LEU A 180 13.93 -10.61 9.37
N GLU A 181 15.05 -10.76 10.07
CA GLU A 181 15.14 -11.39 11.38
C GLU A 181 16.01 -10.56 12.32
N GLU A 182 15.67 -10.57 13.61
CA GLU A 182 16.44 -9.93 14.67
C GLU A 182 17.29 -10.97 15.42
N SER A 183 18.34 -10.52 16.11
CA SER A 183 19.32 -11.40 16.77
C SER A 183 18.70 -12.43 17.72
N TYR A 184 17.58 -12.12 18.38
CA TYR A 184 16.91 -13.07 19.30
C TYR A 184 16.21 -14.22 18.59
N GLY A 185 15.82 -14.04 17.32
CA GLY A 185 15.12 -15.05 16.52
C GLY A 185 16.06 -16.08 15.89
N VAL A 186 17.37 -15.83 15.92
CA VAL A 186 18.36 -16.62 15.16
C VAL A 186 19.54 -17.01 16.06
N ARG A 187 19.77 -18.31 16.21
CA ARG A 187 20.95 -18.83 16.92
C ARG A 187 22.21 -18.51 16.11
N ASP A 188 23.32 -18.22 16.80
CA ASP A 188 24.56 -17.75 16.16
C ASP A 188 25.06 -18.67 15.04
N GLU A 189 24.94 -19.99 15.21
CA GLU A 189 25.32 -21.00 14.21
C GLU A 189 24.56 -20.90 12.87
N TYR A 190 23.36 -20.29 12.86
CA TYR A 190 22.53 -20.14 11.66
C TYR A 190 22.54 -18.74 11.05
N LYS A 191 23.16 -17.73 11.71
CA LYS A 191 23.12 -16.33 11.27
C LYS A 191 23.55 -16.14 9.81
N ARG A 192 24.65 -16.78 9.40
CA ARG A 192 25.12 -16.73 8.00
C ARG A 192 24.09 -17.31 7.04
N SER A 193 23.63 -18.54 7.29
CA SER A 193 22.63 -19.20 6.44
C SER A 193 21.30 -18.45 6.38
N THR A 194 20.92 -17.74 7.46
CA THR A 194 19.72 -16.89 7.48
C THR A 194 19.94 -15.64 6.64
N SER A 195 21.10 -15.00 6.75
CA SER A 195 21.46 -13.85 5.92
C SER A 195 21.45 -14.21 4.42
N ASP A 196 22.05 -15.35 4.05
CA ASP A 196 22.05 -15.85 2.67
C ASP A 196 20.61 -16.06 2.13
N LYS A 197 19.71 -16.59 2.98
CA LYS A 197 18.29 -16.74 2.64
C LYS A 197 17.60 -15.39 2.46
N VAL A 198 17.87 -14.42 3.34
CA VAL A 198 17.32 -13.06 3.20
C VAL A 198 17.73 -12.45 1.86
N ILE A 199 19.02 -12.52 1.51
CA ILE A 199 19.51 -12.00 0.24
C ILE A 199 18.89 -12.72 -0.94
N ALA A 200 18.79 -14.05 -0.91
CA ALA A 200 18.12 -14.81 -1.96
C ALA A 200 16.63 -14.42 -2.14
N GLU A 201 15.92 -14.06 -1.06
CA GLU A 201 14.55 -13.58 -1.15
C GLU A 201 14.45 -12.16 -1.73
N VAL A 202 15.37 -11.26 -1.37
CA VAL A 202 15.42 -9.90 -1.93
C VAL A 202 15.83 -9.91 -3.40
N ASP A 203 16.79 -10.75 -3.79
CA ASP A 203 17.32 -10.88 -5.16
C ASP A 203 16.22 -11.18 -6.19
N LYS A 204 15.20 -11.98 -5.81
CA LYS A 204 13.99 -12.24 -6.63
C LYS A 204 13.30 -10.97 -7.13
N TRP A 205 13.48 -9.86 -6.41
CA TRP A 205 12.87 -8.57 -6.69
C TRP A 205 13.85 -7.46 -7.03
N MET A 206 15.13 -7.58 -6.67
CA MET A 206 16.12 -6.49 -6.75
C MET A 206 16.16 -5.86 -8.15
N GLY A 207 16.30 -6.67 -9.20
CA GLY A 207 16.30 -6.20 -10.60
C GLY A 207 14.97 -5.62 -11.10
N ARG A 208 13.93 -5.61 -10.27
CA ARG A 208 12.63 -5.01 -10.58
C ARG A 208 12.40 -3.70 -9.83
N PHE A 209 13.18 -3.36 -8.82
CA PHE A 209 12.97 -2.12 -8.08
C PHE A 209 13.56 -0.93 -8.83
N ASP A 210 12.79 0.14 -8.88
CA ASP A 210 13.24 1.42 -9.42
C ASP A 210 13.96 2.24 -8.34
N CYS A 211 13.68 1.97 -7.06
CA CYS A 211 14.38 2.57 -5.92
C CYS A 211 14.12 1.82 -4.60
N LEU A 212 15.10 1.88 -3.70
CA LEU A 212 15.09 1.32 -2.35
C LEU A 212 15.13 2.43 -1.29
N VAL A 213 14.26 2.42 -0.27
CA VAL A 213 14.47 3.17 0.98
C VAL A 213 15.03 2.22 2.02
N VAL A 214 16.06 2.66 2.74
CA VAL A 214 16.63 1.91 3.85
C VAL A 214 16.54 2.72 5.13
N GLY A 215 16.00 2.10 6.18
CA GLY A 215 16.10 2.62 7.54
C GLY A 215 14.80 3.02 8.27
N PRO A 216 13.66 3.35 7.62
CA PRO A 216 12.41 3.66 8.33
C PRO A 216 12.01 2.55 9.31
N GLY A 217 12.15 2.83 10.61
CA GLY A 217 11.85 1.88 11.68
C GLY A 217 12.71 0.62 11.67
N LEU A 218 13.95 0.67 11.16
CA LEU A 218 14.83 -0.49 11.11
C LEU A 218 15.28 -0.95 12.50
N GLY A 219 15.39 -0.03 13.46
CA GLY A 219 15.98 -0.33 14.75
C GLY A 219 17.49 -0.51 14.64
N ARG A 220 18.10 -1.05 15.70
CA ARG A 220 19.58 -1.15 15.81
C ARG A 220 20.06 -2.53 16.28
N ASP A 221 19.26 -3.54 16.01
CA ASP A 221 19.66 -4.92 16.24
C ASP A 221 20.87 -5.27 15.35
N PRO A 222 21.99 -5.77 15.89
CA PRO A 222 23.21 -5.99 15.12
C PRO A 222 23.02 -6.93 13.93
N PHE A 223 22.34 -8.07 14.12
CA PHE A 223 22.14 -9.04 13.06
C PHE A 223 21.23 -8.52 11.94
N LEU A 224 20.19 -7.77 12.30
CA LEU A 224 19.33 -7.10 11.33
C LEU A 224 20.12 -6.09 10.49
N LEU A 225 20.96 -5.26 11.13
CA LEU A 225 21.82 -4.28 10.45
C LEU A 225 22.85 -4.94 9.53
N ASP A 226 23.41 -6.08 9.92
CA ASP A 226 24.31 -6.86 9.07
C ASP A 226 23.58 -7.36 7.81
N CYS A 227 22.38 -7.92 7.96
CA CYS A 227 21.56 -8.35 6.81
C CYS A 227 21.22 -7.19 5.88
N VAL A 228 20.85 -6.03 6.43
CA VAL A 228 20.53 -4.83 5.64
C VAL A 228 21.76 -4.27 4.93
N SER A 229 22.95 -4.38 5.54
CA SER A 229 24.21 -4.00 4.89
C SER A 229 24.45 -4.81 3.63
N GLU A 230 24.21 -6.12 3.67
CA GLU A 230 24.32 -6.99 2.49
C GLU A 230 23.26 -6.66 1.43
N ILE A 231 22.03 -6.31 1.83
CA ILE A 231 20.99 -5.81 0.90
C ILE A 231 21.45 -4.53 0.20
N MET A 232 22.05 -3.58 0.94
CA MET A 232 22.55 -2.33 0.37
C MET A 232 23.70 -2.55 -0.62
N LYS A 233 24.63 -3.47 -0.30
CA LYS A 233 25.72 -3.85 -1.23
C LYS A 233 25.16 -4.47 -2.51
N HIS A 234 24.21 -5.40 -2.39
CA HIS A 234 23.59 -6.04 -3.52
C HIS A 234 22.78 -5.05 -4.40
N ALA A 235 22.12 -4.06 -3.76
CA ALA A 235 21.46 -2.97 -4.47
C ALA A 235 22.46 -2.11 -5.25
N ARG A 236 23.63 -1.80 -4.66
CA ARG A 236 24.71 -1.08 -5.33
C ARG A 236 25.27 -1.85 -6.52
N GLU A 237 25.53 -3.15 -6.37
CA GLU A 237 25.98 -4.03 -7.46
C GLU A 237 24.97 -4.08 -8.61
N SER A 238 23.68 -3.98 -8.29
CA SER A 238 22.58 -3.96 -9.24
C SER A 238 22.27 -2.55 -9.80
N ASN A 239 23.04 -1.53 -9.43
CA ASN A 239 22.78 -0.11 -9.75
C ASN A 239 21.36 0.36 -9.37
N VAL A 240 20.78 -0.21 -8.32
CA VAL A 240 19.48 0.20 -7.79
C VAL A 240 19.68 1.42 -6.90
N PRO A 241 19.00 2.54 -7.16
CA PRO A 241 19.13 3.73 -6.32
C PRO A 241 18.63 3.54 -4.89
N ILE A 242 19.27 4.23 -3.94
CA ILE A 242 19.02 4.05 -2.50
C ILE A 242 18.77 5.38 -1.80
N VAL A 243 17.64 5.52 -1.12
CA VAL A 243 17.35 6.60 -0.17
C VAL A 243 17.59 6.06 1.24
N VAL A 244 18.45 6.72 2.02
CA VAL A 244 18.79 6.30 3.39
C VAL A 244 18.24 7.31 4.39
N ASP A 245 17.35 6.83 5.27
CA ASP A 245 16.69 7.66 6.30
C ASP A 245 16.74 6.96 7.68
N GLY A 246 16.53 7.73 8.75
CA GLY A 246 16.41 7.18 10.11
C GLY A 246 17.57 6.26 10.53
N ASP A 247 17.26 5.05 10.99
CA ASP A 247 18.30 4.10 11.43
C ASP A 247 19.17 3.56 10.29
N GLY A 248 18.79 3.75 9.02
CA GLY A 248 19.68 3.52 7.89
C GLY A 248 20.88 4.48 7.90
N LEU A 249 20.69 5.72 8.36
CA LEU A 249 21.78 6.68 8.51
C LEU A 249 22.68 6.32 9.69
N PHE A 250 22.12 5.72 10.74
CA PHE A 250 22.92 5.11 11.79
C PHE A 250 23.80 4.00 11.23
N LEU A 251 23.25 3.11 10.40
CA LEU A 251 24.01 2.05 9.72
C LEU A 251 25.15 2.62 8.87
N VAL A 252 24.84 3.57 7.98
CA VAL A 252 25.84 4.23 7.11
C VAL A 252 26.93 4.93 7.92
N THR A 253 26.59 5.60 9.03
CA THR A 253 27.60 6.25 9.88
C THR A 253 28.60 5.25 10.48
N ASN A 254 28.18 4.00 10.69
CA ASN A 254 29.06 2.93 11.16
C ASN A 254 29.82 2.23 10.02
N CYS A 255 29.29 2.25 8.80
CA CYS A 255 29.91 1.66 7.61
C CYS A 255 29.72 2.57 6.38
N LEU A 256 30.64 3.53 6.20
CA LEU A 256 30.53 4.54 5.14
C LEU A 256 30.62 3.93 3.73
N ASP A 257 31.29 2.79 3.59
CA ASP A 257 31.49 2.12 2.30
C ASP A 257 30.18 1.62 1.66
N LEU A 258 29.09 1.55 2.44
CA LEU A 258 27.75 1.25 1.93
C LEU A 258 27.25 2.28 0.92
N VAL A 259 27.69 3.53 1.03
CA VAL A 259 27.23 4.63 0.16
C VAL A 259 28.37 5.41 -0.50
N ARG A 260 29.62 5.25 -0.03
CA ARG A 260 30.76 6.00 -0.57
C ARG A 260 30.92 5.75 -2.07
N ASP A 261 31.08 6.84 -2.82
CA ASP A 261 31.21 6.88 -4.28
C ASP A 261 29.99 6.31 -5.03
N TYR A 262 28.83 6.23 -4.36
CA TYR A 262 27.59 5.78 -4.98
C TYR A 262 26.65 6.95 -5.23
N HIS A 263 26.76 7.55 -6.42
CA HIS A 263 25.98 8.74 -6.81
C HIS A 263 24.45 8.51 -6.86
N LEU A 264 24.02 7.25 -6.90
CA LEU A 264 22.60 6.88 -6.82
C LEU A 264 22.07 6.80 -5.38
N ALA A 265 22.90 7.10 -4.37
CA ALA A 265 22.50 7.23 -2.98
C ALA A 265 22.05 8.66 -2.63
N VAL A 266 20.99 8.74 -1.84
CA VAL A 266 20.48 9.98 -1.23
C VAL A 266 20.36 9.79 0.27
N LEU A 267 21.04 10.62 1.04
CA LEU A 267 20.97 10.62 2.50
C LEU A 267 20.01 11.71 2.97
N THR A 268 19.10 11.41 3.91
CA THR A 268 18.10 12.38 4.39
C THR A 268 18.24 12.71 5.88
N PRO A 269 19.41 13.14 6.37
CA PRO A 269 19.65 13.31 7.80
C PRO A 269 18.84 14.46 8.41
N ASN A 270 18.29 14.23 9.60
CA ASN A 270 17.91 15.31 10.51
C ASN A 270 19.14 15.98 11.13
N ILE A 271 18.93 17.05 11.90
CA ILE A 271 20.03 17.82 12.53
C ILE A 271 21.00 16.94 13.33
N ASN A 272 20.50 15.94 14.07
CA ASN A 272 21.33 15.08 14.91
C ASN A 272 22.08 14.02 14.10
N GLU A 273 21.42 13.42 13.10
CA GLU A 273 22.04 12.49 12.16
C GLU A 273 23.13 13.19 11.35
N TYR A 274 22.87 14.42 10.90
CA TYR A 274 23.82 15.24 10.17
C TYR A 274 25.08 15.53 11.01
N LYS A 275 24.91 15.90 12.28
CA LYS A 275 26.04 16.08 13.21
C LYS A 275 26.93 14.85 13.31
N ARG A 276 26.33 13.66 13.37
CA ARG A 276 27.08 12.39 13.44
C ARG A 276 27.84 12.13 12.13
N LEU A 277 27.22 12.38 10.98
CA LEU A 277 27.86 12.22 9.67
C LEU A 277 29.04 13.19 9.51
N VAL A 278 28.87 14.46 9.85
CA VAL A 278 29.94 15.47 9.79
C VAL A 278 31.12 15.06 10.67
N GLN A 279 30.86 14.68 11.93
CA GLN A 279 31.91 14.22 12.83
C GLN A 279 32.63 12.98 12.27
N LYS A 280 31.91 12.06 11.65
CA LYS A 280 32.49 10.81 11.15
C LYS A 280 33.30 10.99 9.87
N VAL A 281 32.87 11.88 8.97
CA VAL A 281 33.48 12.05 7.63
C VAL A 281 34.51 13.19 7.61
N LEU A 282 34.19 14.32 8.23
CA LEU A 282 35.03 15.53 8.22
C LEU A 282 35.85 15.69 9.50
N ASN A 283 35.59 14.88 10.53
CA ASN A 283 36.26 14.95 11.83
C ASN A 283 36.19 16.34 12.49
N CYS A 284 35.05 17.03 12.35
CA CYS A 284 34.80 18.33 12.92
C CYS A 284 33.38 18.45 13.48
N GLU A 285 33.13 19.49 14.28
CA GLU A 285 31.78 19.81 14.75
C GLU A 285 30.96 20.56 13.68
N VAL A 286 29.64 20.51 13.81
CA VAL A 286 28.76 21.23 12.89
C VAL A 286 28.86 22.73 13.12
N ASN A 287 29.17 23.46 12.05
CA ASN A 287 29.18 24.92 12.04
C ASN A 287 27.92 25.44 11.34
N ASP A 288 27.00 26.02 12.09
CA ASP A 288 25.75 26.56 11.53
C ASP A 288 25.96 27.87 10.75
N GLN A 289 27.09 28.58 10.93
CA GLN A 289 27.41 29.79 10.15
C GLN A 289 27.91 29.47 8.73
N GLU A 290 28.58 28.34 8.54
CA GLU A 290 29.12 27.84 7.26
C GLU A 290 28.34 26.62 6.76
N GLY A 291 27.06 26.51 7.15
CA GLY A 291 26.22 25.34 6.90
C GLY A 291 26.26 24.84 5.45
N PRO A 292 26.14 25.72 4.42
CA PRO A 292 26.25 25.32 3.02
C PRO A 292 27.63 24.76 2.64
N GLN A 293 28.73 25.44 3.03
CA GLN A 293 30.08 24.96 2.68
C GLN A 293 30.42 23.63 3.37
N GLN A 294 29.97 23.43 4.60
CA GLN A 294 30.18 22.17 5.31
C GLN A 294 29.39 21.02 4.67
N LEU A 295 28.15 21.29 4.24
CA LEU A 295 27.35 20.30 3.51
C LEU A 295 28.00 19.91 2.18
N LEU A 296 28.50 20.89 1.42
CA LEU A 296 29.24 20.65 0.19
C LEU A 296 30.47 19.76 0.43
N SER A 297 31.24 20.07 1.49
CA SER A 297 32.43 19.32 1.88
C SER A 297 32.09 17.90 2.31
N LEU A 298 30.98 17.72 3.04
CA LEU A 298 30.49 16.41 3.47
C LEU A 298 30.12 15.54 2.27
N ALA A 299 29.35 16.08 1.31
CA ALA A 299 28.96 15.37 0.11
C ALA A 299 30.18 14.98 -0.75
N LYS A 300 31.17 15.89 -0.90
CA LYS A 300 32.47 15.56 -1.53
C LYS A 300 33.22 14.46 -0.78
N GLY A 301 33.28 14.53 0.55
CA GLY A 301 33.94 13.53 1.40
C GLY A 301 33.30 12.14 1.35
N LEU A 302 32.05 12.05 0.90
CA LEU A 302 31.36 10.79 0.62
C LEU A 302 31.43 10.35 -0.85
N GLY A 303 32.20 11.04 -1.70
CA GLY A 303 32.34 10.67 -3.10
C GLY A 303 31.22 11.18 -3.99
N GLY A 304 30.63 12.34 -3.67
CA GLY A 304 29.56 12.94 -4.47
C GLY A 304 28.19 12.30 -4.25
N VAL A 305 27.95 11.80 -3.04
CA VAL A 305 26.63 11.30 -2.60
C VAL A 305 25.72 12.50 -2.33
N THR A 306 24.44 12.37 -2.72
CA THR A 306 23.47 13.44 -2.47
C THR A 306 23.02 13.45 -1.00
N ILE A 307 23.01 14.63 -0.39
CA ILE A 307 22.59 14.82 1.00
C ILE A 307 21.50 15.88 1.07
N LEU A 308 20.32 15.47 1.57
CA LEU A 308 19.21 16.35 1.97
C LEU A 308 19.25 16.53 3.48
N ARG A 309 19.88 17.63 3.94
CA ARG A 309 19.90 18.03 5.35
C ARG A 309 18.54 18.63 5.73
N LYS A 310 17.79 17.92 6.57
CA LYS A 310 16.47 18.37 7.08
C LYS A 310 16.65 19.40 8.19
N GLY A 311 15.92 20.51 8.14
CA GLY A 311 16.05 21.62 9.10
C GLY A 311 14.86 22.58 9.13
N GLU A 312 15.08 23.78 9.69
CA GLU A 312 14.13 24.90 9.52
C GLU A 312 14.06 25.32 8.05
N SER A 313 15.23 25.33 7.40
CA SER A 313 15.39 25.33 5.96
C SER A 313 16.11 24.04 5.56
N ASP A 314 15.62 23.40 4.51
CA ASP A 314 16.22 22.17 4.00
C ASP A 314 17.34 22.54 3.01
N TYR A 315 18.48 21.86 3.12
CA TYR A 315 19.62 22.07 2.23
C TYR A 315 19.93 20.78 1.46
N ILE A 316 20.21 20.91 0.17
CA ILE A 316 20.51 19.78 -0.72
C ILE A 316 21.88 20.02 -1.37
N SER A 317 22.74 19.00 -1.38
CA SER A 317 23.99 19.04 -2.13
C SER A 317 24.40 17.66 -2.62
N ASN A 318 24.97 17.61 -3.82
CA ASN A 318 25.67 16.46 -4.40
C ASN A 318 27.20 16.60 -4.32
N GLY A 319 27.70 17.64 -3.65
CA GLY A 319 29.12 17.95 -3.59
C GLY A 319 29.62 18.93 -4.66
N GLU A 320 28.80 19.34 -5.62
CA GLU A 320 29.18 20.38 -6.60
C GLU A 320 28.56 21.73 -6.25
N GLU A 321 27.27 21.71 -5.89
CA GLU A 321 26.53 22.91 -5.50
C GLU A 321 25.65 22.66 -4.27
N VAL A 322 25.10 23.74 -3.72
CA VAL A 322 24.18 23.67 -2.59
C VAL A 322 22.93 24.47 -2.91
N SER A 323 21.78 23.81 -2.85
CA SER A 323 20.46 24.44 -2.95
C SER A 323 19.84 24.55 -1.57
N ALA A 324 19.18 25.68 -1.30
CA ALA A 324 18.41 25.89 -0.09
C ALA A 324 16.91 25.97 -0.42
N VAL A 325 16.10 25.31 0.39
CA VAL A 325 14.64 25.31 0.31
C VAL A 325 14.10 26.00 1.56
N ASN A 326 13.79 27.29 1.42
CA ASN A 326 13.40 28.17 2.54
C ASN A 326 11.88 28.39 2.62
N ILE A 327 11.09 27.44 2.10
CA ILE A 327 9.63 27.55 2.10
C ILE A 327 9.09 27.11 3.44
N PHE A 328 8.27 27.95 4.05
CA PHE A 328 7.63 27.63 5.32
C PHE A 328 6.81 26.34 5.20
N GLY A 329 7.19 25.36 6.02
CA GLY A 329 6.47 24.11 6.19
C GLY A 329 5.41 24.18 7.29
N SER A 330 5.40 23.18 8.16
CA SER A 330 4.39 22.98 9.18
C SER A 330 5.16 22.95 10.48
N PRO A 331 4.78 23.76 11.48
CA PRO A 331 5.45 23.76 12.76
C PRO A 331 5.20 22.47 13.56
N ARG A 332 4.31 21.58 13.07
CA ARG A 332 3.99 20.32 13.73
C ARG A 332 5.15 19.34 13.61
N ARG A 333 5.64 18.88 14.77
CA ARG A 333 6.68 17.85 14.91
C ARG A 333 6.04 16.52 15.30
N CYS A 334 5.31 15.88 14.37
CA CYS A 334 4.82 14.52 14.61
C CYS A 334 5.87 13.49 14.20
N GLY A 335 5.98 12.40 14.96
CA GLY A 335 6.67 11.19 14.48
C GLY A 335 6.06 10.74 13.15
N GLY A 336 6.88 10.25 12.22
CA GLY A 336 6.41 9.84 10.88
C GLY A 336 6.61 10.86 9.76
N GLN A 337 6.89 12.13 10.05
CA GLN A 337 7.01 13.15 8.99
C GLN A 337 8.23 12.92 8.09
N GLY A 338 9.36 12.48 8.68
CA GLY A 338 10.54 12.07 7.92
C GLY A 338 10.27 10.84 7.05
N ASP A 339 9.53 9.87 7.59
CA ASP A 339 9.17 8.64 6.87
C ASP A 339 8.28 8.93 5.66
N ILE A 340 7.33 9.87 5.78
CA ILE A 340 6.57 10.35 4.62
C ILE A 340 7.52 10.94 3.59
N LEU A 341 8.44 11.82 4.00
CA LEU A 341 9.38 12.49 3.09
C LEU A 341 10.29 11.51 2.35
N SER A 342 10.83 10.47 3.02
CA SER A 342 11.62 9.43 2.36
C SER A 342 10.78 8.63 1.35
N GLY A 343 9.54 8.31 1.73
CA GLY A 343 8.52 7.75 0.85
C GLY A 343 8.25 8.55 -0.43
N ARG A 344 8.21 9.89 -0.33
CA ARG A 344 8.01 10.76 -1.51
C ARG A 344 9.22 10.79 -2.43
N GLN A 345 10.42 10.85 -1.86
CA GLN A 345 11.66 11.03 -2.64
C GLN A 345 11.85 9.90 -3.66
N LEU A 346 11.39 8.69 -3.33
CA LEU A 346 11.37 7.49 -4.17
C LEU A 346 10.81 7.70 -5.59
N ILE A 347 9.74 8.48 -5.74
CA ILE A 347 9.10 8.69 -7.05
C ILE A 347 9.78 9.81 -7.82
N PHE A 348 10.14 10.88 -7.12
CA PHE A 348 10.69 12.10 -7.73
C PHE A 348 12.08 11.90 -8.32
N PHE A 349 12.90 11.03 -7.72
CA PHE A 349 14.22 10.78 -8.25
C PHE A 349 14.22 9.86 -9.49
N PHE A 350 13.31 8.88 -9.61
CA PHE A 350 13.55 7.75 -10.54
C PHE A 350 12.39 7.33 -11.45
N CYS A 351 11.13 7.65 -11.15
CA CYS A 351 10.01 7.31 -12.07
C CYS A 351 9.90 8.26 -13.26
N VAL A 352 10.65 9.37 -13.23
CA VAL A 352 10.49 10.51 -14.14
C VAL A 352 11.73 10.71 -15.02
N TYR A 353 12.92 10.51 -14.46
CA TYR A 353 14.18 10.72 -15.18
C TYR A 353 15.07 9.47 -15.10
N PRO A 354 15.16 8.67 -16.18
CA PRO A 354 16.08 7.53 -16.25
C PRO A 354 17.56 7.95 -16.32
N ASN A 355 17.86 9.25 -16.35
CA ASN A 355 19.24 9.77 -16.45
C ASN A 355 19.53 10.77 -15.31
N PRO A 356 20.37 10.40 -14.31
CA PRO A 356 20.62 11.19 -13.10
C PRO A 356 21.16 12.61 -13.40
N SER A 357 21.93 12.77 -14.46
CA SER A 357 22.54 14.05 -14.87
C SER A 357 21.51 15.08 -15.35
N SER A 358 20.49 14.65 -16.10
CA SER A 358 19.40 15.53 -16.59
C SER A 358 18.41 15.96 -15.51
N PHE A 359 18.33 15.20 -14.41
CA PHE A 359 17.52 15.56 -13.26
C PHE A 359 18.12 16.77 -12.53
N TRP A 360 19.45 16.81 -12.33
CA TRP A 360 20.08 17.92 -11.61
C TRP A 360 19.97 19.24 -12.38
N GLU A 361 20.18 19.23 -13.70
CA GLU A 361 19.91 20.43 -14.50
C GLU A 361 18.45 20.89 -14.36
N ASN A 362 17.44 20.01 -14.40
CA ASN A 362 16.03 20.44 -14.32
C ASN A 362 15.51 20.70 -12.90
N PHE A 363 16.06 20.04 -11.87
CA PHE A 363 15.73 20.27 -10.46
C PHE A 363 16.37 21.57 -9.97
N MET A 364 17.57 21.91 -10.47
CA MET A 364 18.30 23.14 -10.16
C MET A 364 17.83 24.33 -11.01
N VAL A 365 17.53 24.12 -12.30
CA VAL A 365 16.94 25.14 -13.19
C VAL A 365 15.43 25.32 -12.95
N GLY A 366 14.77 24.34 -12.31
CA GLY A 366 13.40 24.40 -11.82
C GLY A 366 13.19 25.30 -10.61
N ASN A 367 13.76 26.51 -10.66
CA ASN A 367 13.44 27.74 -9.95
C ASN A 367 12.57 27.56 -8.69
N SER A 368 13.15 27.21 -7.53
CA SER A 368 12.64 27.34 -6.14
C SER A 368 11.18 26.94 -5.86
N ALA A 369 10.56 26.32 -6.86
CA ALA A 369 9.16 26.17 -7.25
C ALA A 369 8.51 24.86 -6.86
N ALA A 370 9.20 23.81 -7.30
CA ALA A 370 8.70 22.44 -7.42
C ALA A 370 8.29 21.81 -6.07
N VAL A 371 8.94 22.25 -4.99
CA VAL A 371 8.75 21.75 -3.63
C VAL A 371 7.64 22.53 -2.89
N ILE A 372 7.19 23.68 -3.44
CA ILE A 372 6.41 24.76 -2.78
C ILE A 372 5.09 24.34 -2.14
N ARG A 373 4.51 23.16 -2.42
CA ARG A 373 3.19 22.80 -1.87
C ARG A 373 3.09 21.44 -1.22
N ARG A 374 4.21 20.87 -0.77
CA ARG A 374 4.24 19.52 -0.18
C ARG A 374 3.42 19.34 1.11
N GLN A 375 2.94 20.40 1.77
CA GLN A 375 2.17 20.27 3.01
C GLN A 375 0.71 20.76 2.96
N GLN A 376 0.34 21.62 2.02
CA GLN A 376 -1.06 22.05 1.88
C GLN A 376 -1.96 20.96 1.25
N PHE A 377 -1.40 20.08 0.42
CA PHE A 377 -2.15 18.96 -0.18
C PHE A 377 -2.38 17.79 0.78
N LEU A 378 -1.48 17.57 1.76
CA LEU A 378 -1.62 16.51 2.76
C LEU A 378 -2.82 16.75 3.70
N VAL A 379 -3.25 18.00 3.86
CA VAL A 379 -4.47 18.37 4.62
C VAL A 379 -5.75 18.19 3.76
N ARG A 380 -5.64 18.25 2.42
CA ARG A 380 -6.78 17.99 1.52
C ARG A 380 -6.98 16.51 1.15
N CYS A 381 -5.93 15.67 1.22
CA CYS A 381 -6.03 14.25 0.88
C CYS A 381 -6.38 13.32 2.05
N LEU A 382 -6.50 13.85 3.27
CA LEU A 382 -6.98 13.09 4.44
C LEU A 382 -8.40 13.47 4.86
N GLY A 383 -9.14 14.18 4.02
CA GLY A 383 -10.55 14.50 4.23
C GLY A 383 -11.32 14.43 2.92
N GLY A 384 -12.12 13.37 2.74
CA GLY A 384 -13.13 13.32 1.69
C GLY A 384 -14.18 14.41 1.92
N GLY A 385 -14.46 15.19 0.88
CA GLY A 385 -15.53 16.19 0.89
C GLY A 385 -15.57 16.98 -0.41
N ASN A 386 -16.60 16.73 -1.22
CA ASN A 386 -16.95 17.46 -2.45
C ASN A 386 -16.88 18.98 -2.26
N SER A 387 -16.35 19.68 -3.27
CA SER A 387 -16.58 21.11 -3.45
C SER A 387 -16.74 21.39 -4.94
N SER A 388 -18.00 21.61 -5.34
CA SER A 388 -18.38 22.19 -6.62
C SER A 388 -17.72 23.57 -6.78
N VAL A 389 -17.06 23.81 -7.92
CA VAL A 389 -16.69 25.15 -8.36
C VAL A 389 -17.34 25.43 -9.71
N ASN A 390 -17.81 26.66 -9.81
CA ASN A 390 -18.82 27.19 -10.70
C ASN A 390 -18.39 27.30 -12.17
N LYS A 391 -19.44 27.37 -12.99
CA LYS A 391 -19.50 27.62 -14.43
C LYS A 391 -18.72 28.88 -14.85
N ASN A 392 -17.95 28.73 -15.94
CA ASN A 392 -17.86 29.61 -17.11
C ASN A 392 -16.42 29.73 -17.60
N LEU A 393 -16.08 28.97 -18.66
CA LEU A 393 -15.16 29.43 -19.69
C LEU A 393 -15.50 28.73 -21.00
N HIS A 394 -15.78 29.56 -21.99
CA HIS A 394 -16.24 29.22 -23.33
C HIS A 394 -15.18 28.50 -24.17
N ASN A 395 -15.67 27.56 -24.99
CA ASN A 395 -15.28 27.23 -26.35
C ASN A 395 -13.77 27.23 -26.70
N SER A 396 -13.22 26.03 -26.77
CA SER A 396 -12.39 25.61 -27.92
C SER A 396 -12.78 24.19 -28.29
N SER A 397 -13.71 24.11 -29.24
CA SER A 397 -14.22 22.88 -29.83
C SER A 397 -13.16 22.33 -30.79
N LEU A 398 -12.59 21.16 -30.49
CA LEU A 398 -11.96 20.30 -31.48
C LEU A 398 -12.73 18.98 -31.52
N ARG A 399 -13.42 18.80 -32.65
CA ARG A 399 -14.32 17.72 -33.03
C ARG A 399 -13.67 16.34 -32.84
N MET A 400 -14.31 15.46 -32.08
CA MET A 400 -14.44 14.06 -32.51
C MET A 400 -15.70 13.99 -33.37
N GLN A 401 -15.52 13.80 -34.67
CA GLN A 401 -16.62 13.63 -35.61
C GLN A 401 -17.31 12.30 -35.34
N SER A 402 -18.60 12.41 -35.04
CA SER A 402 -19.53 11.30 -35.07
C SER A 402 -19.80 10.89 -36.52
N ILE A 403 -19.91 9.58 -36.75
CA ILE A 403 -20.76 9.06 -37.82
C ILE A 403 -21.60 7.95 -37.19
N VAL A 404 -22.74 8.34 -36.62
CA VAL A 404 -23.97 7.53 -36.66
C VAL A 404 -25.13 8.51 -36.80
N THR A 405 -25.58 8.71 -38.04
CA THR A 405 -26.93 9.15 -38.33
C THR A 405 -27.85 7.94 -38.23
N GLY A 406 -28.65 7.87 -37.17
CA GLY A 406 -29.69 6.87 -36.99
C GLY A 406 -30.36 7.05 -35.63
N ALA A 407 -31.66 7.33 -35.62
CA ALA A 407 -32.42 7.84 -34.49
C ALA A 407 -32.46 6.90 -33.27
N GLY A 408 -32.26 7.46 -32.06
CA GLY A 408 -32.47 6.78 -30.77
C GLY A 408 -31.38 7.11 -29.74
N GLY A 409 -31.36 8.35 -29.23
CA GLY A 409 -30.36 8.79 -28.26
C GLY A 409 -30.62 8.26 -26.84
N LEU A 410 -29.99 7.14 -26.49
CA LEU A 410 -29.67 6.77 -25.11
C LEU A 410 -28.25 7.29 -24.81
N THR A 411 -28.04 7.92 -23.64
CA THR A 411 -26.73 8.39 -23.22
C THR A 411 -25.95 7.24 -22.59
N LEU A 412 -24.63 7.19 -22.80
CA LEU A 412 -23.72 6.18 -22.25
C LEU A 412 -23.94 5.91 -20.74
N GLU A 413 -24.28 6.94 -19.96
CA GLU A 413 -24.59 6.82 -18.53
C GLU A 413 -25.89 6.04 -18.24
N SER A 414 -26.94 6.24 -19.06
CA SER A 414 -28.19 5.50 -18.91
C SER A 414 -28.02 4.03 -19.24
N ASP A 415 -27.18 3.70 -20.21
CA ASP A 415 -26.85 2.33 -20.57
C ASP A 415 -26.05 1.64 -19.45
N VAL A 416 -25.05 2.32 -18.87
CA VAL A 416 -24.28 1.80 -17.72
C VAL A 416 -25.18 1.55 -16.51
N ILE A 417 -26.07 2.48 -16.17
CA ILE A 417 -27.00 2.30 -15.04
C ILE A 417 -27.96 1.12 -15.29
N ASN A 418 -28.43 0.95 -16.53
CA ASN A 418 -29.30 -0.17 -16.88
C ASN A 418 -28.57 -1.51 -16.82
N ILE A 419 -27.30 -1.57 -17.25
CA ILE A 419 -26.43 -2.74 -17.09
C ILE A 419 -26.17 -3.03 -15.61
N LEU A 420 -25.82 -2.02 -14.81
CA LEU A 420 -25.60 -2.20 -13.37
C LEU A 420 -26.86 -2.73 -12.68
N ARG A 421 -28.05 -2.23 -13.06
CA ARG A 421 -29.32 -2.74 -12.54
C ARG A 421 -29.63 -4.16 -12.99
N SER A 422 -29.21 -4.58 -14.19
CA SER A 422 -29.45 -5.94 -14.67
C SER A 422 -28.54 -6.97 -14.00
N ILE A 423 -27.33 -6.58 -13.59
CA ILE A 423 -26.37 -7.48 -12.92
C ILE A 423 -26.47 -7.46 -11.38
N THR A 424 -26.95 -6.36 -10.78
CA THR A 424 -27.07 -6.25 -9.32
C THR A 424 -28.27 -7.06 -8.82
N PRO A 425 -28.11 -7.96 -7.83
CA PRO A 425 -29.23 -8.71 -7.28
C PRO A 425 -30.32 -7.77 -6.74
N SER A 426 -31.59 -8.01 -7.10
CA SER A 426 -32.71 -7.22 -6.59
C SER A 426 -32.94 -7.48 -5.10
N LEU A 427 -33.01 -6.40 -4.31
CA LEU A 427 -33.35 -6.48 -2.88
C LEU A 427 -34.87 -6.52 -2.73
N GLY A 428 -35.42 -7.71 -2.52
CA GLY A 428 -36.85 -7.93 -2.26
C GLY A 428 -37.13 -8.16 -0.77
N PRO A 429 -38.32 -7.75 -0.25
CA PRO A 429 -38.67 -7.93 1.16
C PRO A 429 -38.81 -9.41 1.58
N SER A 430 -38.91 -10.34 0.62
CA SER A 430 -38.97 -11.78 0.84
C SER A 430 -37.61 -12.49 0.76
N ARG A 431 -36.52 -11.77 0.49
CA ARG A 431 -35.18 -12.37 0.38
C ARG A 431 -34.55 -12.54 1.76
N HIS A 432 -33.77 -13.60 1.89
CA HIS A 432 -33.00 -13.93 3.10
C HIS A 432 -31.53 -14.15 2.77
N LYS A 433 -30.69 -14.02 3.80
CA LYS A 433 -29.23 -14.16 3.70
C LYS A 433 -28.84 -15.46 2.98
N GLY A 434 -28.00 -15.33 1.96
CA GLY A 434 -27.47 -16.44 1.17
C GLY A 434 -28.28 -16.74 -0.09
N GLN A 435 -29.26 -15.91 -0.44
CA GLN A 435 -30.07 -16.04 -1.66
C GLN A 435 -29.62 -15.09 -2.78
N ALA A 436 -28.78 -14.10 -2.49
CA ALA A 436 -28.24 -13.12 -3.43
C ALA A 436 -26.72 -13.26 -3.54
N GLY A 437 -26.21 -14.47 -3.81
CA GLY A 437 -24.79 -14.72 -4.06
C GLY A 437 -23.99 -15.12 -2.83
N LYS A 438 -23.34 -16.29 -2.92
CA LYS A 438 -22.35 -16.83 -1.98
C LYS A 438 -21.05 -17.02 -2.75
N ILE A 439 -20.15 -16.06 -2.60
CA ILE A 439 -18.87 -16.05 -3.31
C ILE A 439 -17.78 -16.61 -2.40
N ALA A 440 -16.93 -17.45 -2.95
CA ALA A 440 -15.71 -17.91 -2.29
C ALA A 440 -14.49 -17.38 -3.04
N VAL A 441 -13.52 -16.84 -2.32
CA VAL A 441 -12.22 -16.44 -2.84
C VAL A 441 -11.17 -17.38 -2.28
N VAL A 442 -10.47 -18.10 -3.15
CA VAL A 442 -9.31 -18.95 -2.81
C VAL A 442 -8.05 -18.17 -3.18
N GLY A 443 -7.42 -17.61 -2.16
CA GLY A 443 -6.40 -16.59 -2.33
C GLY A 443 -5.79 -16.18 -1.00
N GLY A 444 -4.65 -15.50 -1.04
CA GLY A 444 -3.98 -14.99 0.15
C GLY A 444 -2.92 -15.93 0.72
N CYS A 445 -1.67 -15.60 0.45
CA CYS A 445 -0.49 -16.15 1.09
C CYS A 445 0.08 -15.21 2.14
N ARG A 446 1.19 -15.63 2.76
CA ARG A 446 1.96 -14.83 3.70
C ARG A 446 2.22 -13.42 3.17
N GLU A 447 2.60 -13.21 1.92
CA GLU A 447 2.96 -11.89 1.37
C GLU A 447 1.74 -11.06 0.93
N TYR A 448 0.72 -11.71 0.34
CA TYR A 448 -0.36 -11.06 -0.40
C TYR A 448 -1.72 -11.15 0.31
N THR A 449 -1.91 -10.38 1.37
CA THR A 449 -3.18 -10.36 2.12
C THR A 449 -4.25 -9.45 1.51
N GLY A 450 -3.86 -8.44 0.73
CA GLY A 450 -4.77 -7.43 0.18
C GLY A 450 -5.56 -7.87 -1.05
N ALA A 451 -4.94 -8.59 -1.97
CA ALA A 451 -5.58 -9.08 -3.20
C ALA A 451 -6.84 -9.94 -2.95
N PRO A 452 -6.83 -10.95 -2.05
CA PRO A 452 -8.04 -11.71 -1.74
C PRO A 452 -9.09 -10.84 -1.05
N TYR A 453 -8.68 -9.87 -0.22
CA TYR A 453 -9.60 -8.91 0.40
C TYR A 453 -10.32 -8.06 -0.64
N PHE A 454 -9.61 -7.46 -1.60
CA PHE A 454 -10.23 -6.64 -2.64
C PHE A 454 -11.23 -7.41 -3.49
N SER A 455 -10.90 -8.67 -3.83
CA SER A 455 -11.80 -9.55 -4.57
C SER A 455 -13.06 -9.84 -3.75
N ALA A 456 -12.88 -10.23 -2.48
CA ALA A 456 -13.96 -10.62 -1.59
C ALA A 456 -14.89 -9.45 -1.22
N ILE A 457 -14.34 -8.28 -0.92
CA ILE A 457 -15.13 -7.10 -0.54
C ILE A 457 -15.84 -6.49 -1.76
N SER A 458 -15.28 -6.62 -2.97
CA SER A 458 -15.92 -6.13 -4.19
C SER A 458 -17.19 -6.93 -4.49
N ALA A 459 -17.17 -8.25 -4.27
CA ALA A 459 -18.37 -9.07 -4.37
C ALA A 459 -19.49 -8.59 -3.44
N LEU A 460 -19.18 -8.31 -2.17
CA LEU A 460 -20.15 -7.76 -1.22
C LEU A 460 -20.68 -6.39 -1.67
N LYS A 461 -19.80 -5.52 -2.17
CA LYS A 461 -20.16 -4.17 -2.65
C LYS A 461 -21.07 -4.20 -3.89
N ILE A 462 -20.97 -5.22 -4.74
CA ILE A 462 -21.86 -5.43 -5.88
C ILE A 462 -23.19 -6.08 -5.46
N GLY A 463 -23.29 -6.62 -4.25
CA GLY A 463 -24.53 -7.12 -3.67
C GLY A 463 -24.55 -8.61 -3.36
N ALA A 464 -23.39 -9.28 -3.31
CA ALA A 464 -23.31 -10.64 -2.78
C ALA A 464 -23.70 -10.66 -1.29
N ASP A 465 -24.50 -11.63 -0.87
CA ASP A 465 -24.90 -11.80 0.54
C ASP A 465 -23.75 -12.29 1.42
N LEU A 466 -22.91 -13.16 0.87
CA LEU A 466 -21.87 -13.86 1.60
C LEU A 466 -20.58 -13.90 0.78
N SER A 467 -19.48 -13.58 1.44
CA SER A 467 -18.14 -13.60 0.86
C SER A 467 -17.19 -14.35 1.78
N HIS A 468 -16.75 -15.51 1.31
CA HIS A 468 -15.85 -16.42 2.00
C HIS A 468 -14.44 -16.24 1.45
N VAL A 469 -13.42 -16.26 2.30
CA VAL A 469 -12.02 -16.19 1.89
C VAL A 469 -11.28 -17.39 2.45
N PHE A 470 -10.85 -18.31 1.58
CA PHE A 470 -9.97 -19.42 1.90
C PHE A 470 -8.53 -18.98 1.66
N CYS A 471 -7.77 -18.82 2.73
CA CYS A 471 -6.42 -18.30 2.70
C CYS A 471 -5.48 -19.11 3.57
N THR A 472 -4.20 -18.78 3.50
CA THR A 472 -3.18 -19.31 4.41
C THR A 472 -3.45 -18.88 5.86
N LYS A 473 -2.95 -19.66 6.81
CA LYS A 473 -3.05 -19.33 8.24
C LYS A 473 -2.39 -18.00 8.59
N ASP A 474 -1.27 -17.68 7.94
CA ASP A 474 -0.53 -16.45 8.18
C ASP A 474 -1.25 -15.20 7.63
N ALA A 475 -2.00 -15.35 6.53
CA ALA A 475 -2.79 -14.27 5.95
C ALA A 475 -4.05 -13.93 6.75
N ALA A 476 -4.65 -14.92 7.41
CA ALA A 476 -5.99 -14.82 7.96
C ALA A 476 -6.18 -13.74 9.04
N PRO A 477 -5.29 -13.55 10.03
CA PRO A 477 -5.46 -12.52 11.05
C PRO A 477 -5.55 -11.11 10.44
N VAL A 478 -4.74 -10.87 9.41
CA VAL A 478 -4.69 -9.59 8.71
C VAL A 478 -5.97 -9.38 7.88
N ILE A 479 -6.39 -10.38 7.10
CA ILE A 479 -7.61 -10.28 6.27
C ILE A 479 -8.85 -10.04 7.14
N LYS A 480 -8.95 -10.74 8.29
CA LYS A 480 -10.01 -10.51 9.29
C LYS A 480 -9.99 -9.09 9.86
N GLY A 481 -8.82 -8.47 9.94
CA GLY A 481 -8.65 -7.09 10.37
C GLY A 481 -9.14 -6.05 9.35
N TYR A 482 -9.15 -6.37 8.05
CA TYR A 482 -9.58 -5.44 7.00
C TYR A 482 -11.10 -5.22 6.94
N SER A 483 -11.89 -6.26 7.14
CA SER A 483 -13.35 -6.11 7.29
C SER A 483 -13.94 -7.25 8.12
N PRO A 484 -14.80 -6.94 9.11
CA PRO A 484 -15.54 -7.94 9.87
C PRO A 484 -16.66 -8.60 9.06
N GLU A 485 -16.96 -8.12 7.84
CA GLU A 485 -18.00 -8.66 6.97
C GLU A 485 -17.57 -9.94 6.24
N LEU A 486 -16.25 -10.18 6.12
CA LEU A 486 -15.70 -11.33 5.42
C LEU A 486 -15.67 -12.58 6.30
N ILE A 487 -16.03 -13.73 5.74
CA ILE A 487 -15.92 -15.03 6.41
C ILE A 487 -14.59 -15.66 6.01
N VAL A 488 -13.59 -15.56 6.88
CA VAL A 488 -12.21 -15.98 6.58
C VAL A 488 -11.90 -17.37 7.15
N HIS A 489 -11.50 -18.29 6.26
CA HIS A 489 -11.17 -19.70 6.51
C HIS A 489 -9.65 -19.93 6.39
N PRO A 490 -8.93 -20.04 7.52
CA PRO A 490 -7.47 -20.21 7.55
C PRO A 490 -7.08 -21.69 7.36
N ILE A 491 -7.33 -22.25 6.18
CA ILE A 491 -7.13 -23.69 5.93
C ILE A 491 -5.92 -24.00 5.06
N LEU A 492 -5.46 -23.04 4.25
CA LEU A 492 -4.33 -23.27 3.33
C LEU A 492 -2.99 -23.16 4.07
N GLU A 493 -1.97 -23.79 3.51
CA GLU A 493 -0.61 -23.84 4.05
C GLU A 493 0.41 -23.69 2.92
N GLU A 494 1.59 -23.16 3.24
CA GLU A 494 2.72 -23.04 2.32
C GLU A 494 3.78 -24.10 2.62
N SER A 495 4.66 -24.37 1.65
CA SER A 495 5.68 -25.43 1.73
C SER A 495 6.56 -25.34 2.97
N TYR A 496 6.84 -24.15 3.50
CA TYR A 496 7.69 -23.98 4.69
C TYR A 496 7.01 -24.40 5.99
N SER A 497 5.67 -24.41 6.03
CA SER A 497 4.89 -24.77 7.22
C SER A 497 4.62 -26.28 7.32
N VAL A 498 4.83 -27.03 6.25
CA VAL A 498 4.44 -28.44 6.14
C VAL A 498 5.62 -29.30 5.72
N ARG A 499 5.99 -30.27 6.57
CA ARG A 499 6.99 -31.28 6.22
C ARG A 499 6.48 -32.16 5.08
N ASP A 500 7.38 -32.61 4.21
CA ASP A 500 7.03 -33.38 3.01
C ASP A 500 6.18 -34.63 3.31
N GLU A 501 6.47 -35.33 4.41
CA GLU A 501 5.73 -36.52 4.86
C GLU A 501 4.25 -36.26 5.19
N TYR A 502 3.87 -35.01 5.51
CA TYR A 502 2.51 -34.64 5.87
C TYR A 502 1.74 -33.93 4.74
N LYS A 503 2.41 -33.52 3.65
CA LYS A 503 1.80 -32.75 2.55
C LYS A 503 0.50 -33.37 2.03
N ARG A 504 0.51 -34.68 1.77
CA ARG A 504 -0.68 -35.40 1.30
C ARG A 504 -1.83 -35.35 2.32
N SER A 505 -1.55 -35.71 3.56
CA SER A 505 -2.56 -35.68 4.64
C SER A 505 -3.10 -34.27 4.92
N THR A 506 -2.29 -33.23 4.72
CA THR A 506 -2.70 -31.84 4.84
C THR A 506 -3.60 -31.43 3.68
N SER A 507 -3.24 -31.79 2.45
CA SER A 507 -4.08 -31.58 1.27
C SER A 507 -5.46 -32.23 1.43
N ASP A 508 -5.51 -33.49 1.88
CA ASP A 508 -6.78 -34.20 2.12
C ASP A 508 -7.67 -33.47 3.14
N LYS A 509 -7.07 -32.91 4.21
CA LYS A 509 -7.79 -32.10 5.20
C LYS A 509 -8.30 -30.78 4.62
N VAL A 510 -7.49 -30.09 3.81
CA VAL A 510 -7.90 -28.86 3.13
C VAL A 510 -9.14 -29.11 2.28
N ILE A 511 -9.09 -30.16 1.45
CA ILE A 511 -10.22 -30.53 0.59
C ILE A 511 -11.45 -30.88 1.42
N ALA A 512 -11.31 -31.68 2.47
CA ALA A 512 -12.43 -32.01 3.36
C ALA A 512 -13.06 -30.78 4.04
N GLU A 513 -12.28 -29.72 4.32
CA GLU A 513 -12.82 -28.46 4.86
C GLU A 513 -13.54 -27.63 3.80
N VAL A 514 -13.00 -27.54 2.58
CA VAL A 514 -13.63 -26.81 1.47
C VAL A 514 -14.93 -27.50 1.04
N ASP A 515 -14.93 -28.83 0.96
CA ASP A 515 -16.05 -29.64 0.50
C ASP A 515 -17.34 -29.42 1.31
N LYS A 516 -17.21 -29.14 2.63
CA LYS A 516 -18.33 -28.75 3.50
C LYS A 516 -19.14 -27.56 2.98
N TRP A 517 -18.51 -26.72 2.16
CA TRP A 517 -19.10 -25.50 1.62
C TRP A 517 -19.26 -25.51 0.11
N MET A 518 -18.55 -26.37 -0.63
CA MET A 518 -18.44 -26.30 -2.09
C MET A 518 -19.80 -26.21 -2.80
N GLY A 519 -20.73 -27.13 -2.50
CA GLY A 519 -22.08 -27.13 -3.08
C GLY A 519 -22.98 -25.97 -2.65
N ARG A 520 -22.49 -25.06 -1.80
CA ARG A 520 -23.19 -23.83 -1.39
C ARG A 520 -22.67 -22.60 -2.13
N PHE A 521 -21.52 -22.64 -2.77
CA PHE A 521 -21.01 -21.47 -3.46
C PHE A 521 -21.65 -21.31 -4.83
N ASP A 522 -21.99 -20.07 -5.16
CA ASP A 522 -22.52 -19.73 -6.48
C ASP A 522 -21.36 -19.41 -7.46
N CYS A 523 -20.18 -19.07 -6.93
CA CYS A 523 -18.96 -18.86 -7.72
C CYS A 523 -17.71 -18.93 -6.82
N LEU A 524 -16.62 -19.44 -7.39
CA LEU A 524 -15.28 -19.49 -6.83
C LEU A 524 -14.34 -18.55 -7.58
N VAL A 525 -13.75 -17.57 -6.90
CA VAL A 525 -12.66 -16.74 -7.41
C VAL A 525 -11.33 -17.35 -6.97
N VAL A 526 -10.46 -17.71 -7.90
CA VAL A 526 -9.21 -18.41 -7.62
C VAL A 526 -8.03 -17.57 -8.07
N GLY A 527 -7.05 -17.41 -7.19
CA GLY A 527 -5.76 -16.82 -7.55
C GLY A 527 -5.40 -15.45 -6.97
N PRO A 528 -6.33 -14.59 -6.52
CA PRO A 528 -5.96 -13.31 -5.92
C PRO A 528 -4.99 -13.49 -4.73
N GLY A 529 -3.72 -13.14 -4.94
CA GLY A 529 -2.68 -13.20 -3.91
C GLY A 529 -2.32 -14.61 -3.44
N LEU A 530 -2.41 -15.64 -4.28
CA LEU A 530 -1.90 -16.97 -3.89
C LEU A 530 -0.38 -17.02 -3.80
N GLY A 531 0.34 -16.15 -4.50
CA GLY A 531 1.78 -16.33 -4.69
C GLY A 531 2.08 -17.57 -5.54
N ARG A 532 3.31 -18.08 -5.44
CA ARG A 532 3.80 -19.18 -6.28
C ARG A 532 4.44 -20.32 -5.49
N ASP A 533 4.02 -20.48 -4.24
CA ASP A 533 4.45 -21.62 -3.43
C ASP A 533 3.92 -22.93 -4.05
N PRO A 534 4.78 -23.92 -4.37
CA PRO A 534 4.36 -25.13 -5.07
C PRO A 534 3.28 -25.92 -4.33
N PHE A 535 3.44 -26.12 -3.01
CA PHE A 535 2.50 -26.90 -2.22
C PHE A 535 1.12 -26.22 -2.11
N LEU A 536 1.11 -24.90 -1.94
CA LEU A 536 -0.12 -24.11 -1.96
C LEU A 536 -0.84 -24.24 -3.31
N LEU A 537 -0.11 -24.12 -4.43
CA LEU A 537 -0.67 -24.27 -5.77
C LEU A 537 -1.20 -25.69 -6.05
N ASP A 538 -0.55 -26.72 -5.52
CA ASP A 538 -1.04 -28.11 -5.59
C ASP A 538 -2.38 -28.25 -4.85
N CYS A 539 -2.48 -27.72 -3.62
CA CYS A 539 -3.74 -27.74 -2.86
C CYS A 539 -4.87 -27.01 -3.62
N VAL A 540 -4.56 -25.85 -4.21
CA VAL A 540 -5.54 -25.06 -4.98
C VAL A 540 -5.97 -25.78 -6.26
N SER A 541 -5.07 -26.52 -6.91
CA SER A 541 -5.40 -27.36 -8.07
C SER A 541 -6.46 -28.41 -7.72
N GLU A 542 -6.32 -29.05 -6.56
CA GLU A 542 -7.31 -30.03 -6.08
C GLU A 542 -8.66 -29.37 -5.72
N ILE A 543 -8.65 -28.16 -5.17
CA ILE A 543 -9.86 -27.36 -4.94
C ILE A 543 -10.58 -27.06 -6.27
N MET A 544 -9.84 -26.66 -7.30
CA MET A 544 -10.42 -26.39 -8.63
C MET A 544 -11.04 -27.63 -9.27
N LYS A 545 -10.40 -28.80 -9.12
CA LYS A 545 -10.97 -30.08 -9.59
C LYS A 545 -12.28 -30.40 -8.88
N HIS A 546 -12.36 -30.25 -7.56
CA HIS A 546 -13.59 -30.47 -6.80
C HIS A 546 -14.69 -29.47 -7.16
N ALA A 547 -14.33 -28.21 -7.44
CA ALA A 547 -15.28 -27.21 -7.92
C ALA A 547 -15.87 -27.60 -9.29
N ARG A 548 -15.04 -28.12 -10.19
CA ARG A 548 -15.48 -28.66 -11.48
C ARG A 548 -16.41 -29.86 -11.32
N GLU A 549 -16.07 -30.83 -10.48
CA GLU A 549 -16.92 -31.99 -10.18
C GLU A 549 -18.27 -31.59 -9.59
N SER A 550 -18.30 -30.49 -8.84
CA SER A 550 -19.50 -29.92 -8.23
C SER A 550 -20.26 -28.94 -9.15
N ASN A 551 -19.81 -28.72 -10.39
CA ASN A 551 -20.35 -27.72 -11.33
C ASN A 551 -20.42 -26.29 -10.77
N VAL A 552 -19.45 -25.91 -9.92
CA VAL A 552 -19.35 -24.54 -9.37
C VAL A 552 -18.59 -23.66 -10.36
N PRO A 553 -19.15 -22.51 -10.80
CA PRO A 553 -18.44 -21.57 -11.65
C PRO A 553 -17.13 -21.07 -11.05
N ILE A 554 -16.10 -20.88 -11.89
CA ILE A 554 -14.76 -20.47 -11.43
C ILE A 554 -14.30 -19.23 -12.20
N VAL A 555 -13.94 -18.18 -11.49
CA VAL A 555 -13.23 -17.02 -12.04
C VAL A 555 -11.76 -17.13 -11.64
N VAL A 556 -10.86 -17.16 -12.61
CA VAL A 556 -9.42 -17.31 -12.39
C VAL A 556 -8.72 -15.99 -12.67
N ASP A 557 -8.10 -15.41 -11.64
CA ASP A 557 -7.36 -14.15 -11.72
C ASP A 557 -5.97 -14.25 -11.06
N GLY A 558 -5.07 -13.33 -11.41
CA GLY A 558 -3.74 -13.24 -10.80
C GLY A 558 -2.93 -14.55 -10.84
N ASP A 559 -2.47 -15.03 -9.69
CA ASP A 559 -1.64 -16.23 -9.61
C ASP A 559 -2.40 -17.52 -10.00
N GLY A 560 -3.73 -17.49 -9.99
CA GLY A 560 -4.54 -18.58 -10.53
C GLY A 560 -4.33 -18.77 -12.03
N LEU A 561 -4.05 -17.69 -12.78
CA LEU A 561 -3.73 -17.78 -14.20
C LEU A 561 -2.35 -18.37 -14.42
N PHE A 562 -1.40 -18.10 -13.52
CA PHE A 562 -0.12 -18.79 -13.52
C PHE A 562 -0.32 -20.29 -13.31
N LEU A 563 -1.17 -20.69 -12.35
CA LEU A 563 -1.52 -22.09 -12.12
C LEU A 563 -2.13 -22.75 -13.36
N VAL A 564 -3.17 -22.15 -13.94
CA VAL A 564 -3.85 -22.65 -15.13
C VAL A 564 -2.91 -22.76 -16.33
N THR A 565 -2.02 -21.79 -16.54
CA THR A 565 -1.04 -21.84 -17.64
C THR A 565 -0.10 -23.05 -17.52
N ASN A 566 0.19 -23.50 -16.30
CA ASN A 566 1.01 -24.68 -16.05
C ASN A 566 0.21 -25.99 -16.04
N CYS A 567 -1.11 -25.92 -15.83
CA CYS A 567 -2.02 -27.08 -15.83
C CYS A 567 -3.36 -26.72 -16.49
N LEU A 568 -3.39 -26.81 -17.84
CA LEU A 568 -4.56 -26.39 -18.64
C LEU A 568 -5.81 -27.24 -18.36
N ASP A 569 -5.63 -28.49 -17.95
CA ASP A 569 -6.73 -29.43 -17.68
C ASP A 569 -7.63 -28.99 -16.51
N LEU A 570 -7.18 -28.04 -15.69
CA LEU A 570 -7.98 -27.42 -14.64
C LEU A 570 -9.20 -26.66 -15.18
N VAL A 571 -9.11 -26.12 -16.40
CA VAL A 571 -10.18 -25.31 -17.02
C VAL A 571 -10.60 -25.79 -18.40
N ARG A 572 -9.80 -26.64 -19.06
CA ARG A 572 -10.12 -27.14 -20.40
C ARG A 572 -11.48 -27.83 -20.43
N ASP A 573 -12.29 -27.46 -21.43
CA ASP A 573 -13.67 -27.92 -21.63
C ASP A 573 -14.61 -27.61 -20.45
N TYR A 574 -14.25 -26.66 -19.58
CA TYR A 574 -15.09 -26.22 -18.47
C TYR A 574 -15.71 -24.86 -18.76
N HIS A 575 -16.87 -24.86 -19.40
CA HIS A 575 -17.57 -23.64 -19.83
C HIS A 575 -17.98 -22.69 -18.70
N LEU A 576 -18.00 -23.17 -17.45
CA LEU A 576 -18.25 -22.36 -16.25
C LEU A 576 -16.97 -21.66 -15.73
N ALA A 577 -15.83 -21.82 -16.40
CA ALA A 577 -14.61 -21.08 -16.11
C ALA A 577 -14.54 -19.75 -16.87
N VAL A 578 -14.09 -18.72 -16.17
CA VAL A 578 -13.78 -17.39 -16.70
C VAL A 578 -12.33 -17.06 -16.37
N LEU A 579 -11.52 -16.73 -17.36
CA LEU A 579 -10.13 -16.29 -17.19
C LEU A 579 -10.05 -14.77 -17.35
N THR A 580 -9.34 -14.07 -16.46
CA THR A 580 -9.19 -12.61 -16.52
C THR A 580 -7.74 -12.16 -16.74
N PRO A 581 -7.03 -12.61 -17.80
CA PRO A 581 -5.62 -12.31 -17.98
C PRO A 581 -5.33 -10.84 -18.27
N ASN A 582 -4.29 -10.31 -17.63
CA ASN A 582 -3.59 -9.11 -18.13
C ASN A 582 -2.78 -9.44 -19.39
N ILE A 583 -2.21 -8.42 -20.02
CA ILE A 583 -1.44 -8.54 -21.28
C ILE A 583 -0.33 -9.61 -21.17
N ASN A 584 0.38 -9.70 -20.04
CA ASN A 584 1.49 -10.65 -19.86
C ASN A 584 0.99 -12.08 -19.61
N GLU A 585 -0.09 -12.24 -18.85
CA GLU A 585 -0.75 -13.53 -18.64
C GLU A 585 -1.35 -14.05 -19.95
N TYR A 586 -1.98 -13.16 -20.73
CA TYR A 586 -2.54 -13.47 -22.04
C TYR A 586 -1.47 -13.95 -23.01
N LYS A 587 -0.33 -13.26 -23.08
CA LYS A 587 0.84 -13.69 -23.86
C LYS A 587 1.28 -15.11 -23.54
N ARG A 588 1.35 -15.46 -22.25
CA ARG A 588 1.73 -16.81 -21.81
C ARG A 588 0.69 -17.85 -22.20
N LEU A 589 -0.61 -17.54 -22.07
CA LEU A 589 -1.69 -18.43 -22.48
C LEU A 589 -1.69 -18.68 -23.99
N VAL A 590 -1.57 -17.63 -24.80
CA VAL A 590 -1.47 -17.73 -26.27
C VAL A 590 -0.29 -18.60 -26.68
N GLN A 591 0.89 -18.34 -26.12
CA GLN A 591 2.08 -19.14 -26.41
C GLN A 591 1.88 -20.62 -26.02
N LYS A 592 1.23 -20.88 -24.88
CA LYS A 592 1.03 -22.24 -24.37
C LYS A 592 -0.03 -23.03 -25.14
N VAL A 593 -1.11 -22.38 -25.58
CA VAL A 593 -2.28 -23.02 -26.20
C VAL A 593 -2.21 -23.01 -27.73
N LEU A 594 -1.84 -21.87 -28.31
CA LEU A 594 -1.83 -21.67 -29.77
C LEU A 594 -0.43 -21.83 -30.39
N ASN A 595 0.62 -21.90 -29.57
CA ASN A 595 2.01 -22.01 -30.03
C ASN A 595 2.42 -20.88 -31.00
N CYS A 596 1.93 -19.67 -30.75
CA CYS A 596 2.23 -18.48 -31.54
C CYS A 596 2.48 -17.25 -30.65
N GLU A 597 2.98 -16.17 -31.26
CA GLU A 597 3.11 -14.88 -30.59
C GLU A 597 1.80 -14.09 -30.58
N VAL A 598 1.67 -13.15 -29.65
CA VAL A 598 0.49 -12.28 -29.59
C VAL A 598 0.50 -11.32 -30.76
N ASN A 599 -0.63 -11.30 -31.50
CA ASN A 599 -0.85 -10.36 -32.59
C ASN A 599 -1.85 -9.30 -32.15
N ASP A 600 -1.37 -8.08 -31.90
CA ASP A 600 -2.21 -6.96 -31.48
C ASP A 600 -3.08 -6.39 -32.62
N GLN A 601 -2.74 -6.65 -33.89
CA GLN A 601 -3.56 -6.21 -35.03
C GLN A 601 -4.83 -7.05 -35.21
N ASP A 602 -4.83 -8.30 -34.75
CA ASP A 602 -5.95 -9.25 -34.86
C ASP A 602 -6.36 -9.81 -33.48
N GLY A 603 -6.31 -8.94 -32.47
CA GLY A 603 -6.57 -9.29 -31.06
C GLY A 603 -7.89 -10.06 -30.83
N PRO A 604 -9.03 -9.63 -31.40
CA PRO A 604 -10.31 -10.32 -31.26
C PRO A 604 -10.31 -11.75 -31.83
N GLN A 605 -9.72 -11.96 -33.01
CA GLN A 605 -9.70 -13.27 -33.66
C GLN A 605 -8.73 -14.24 -32.98
N GLN A 606 -7.60 -13.72 -32.47
CA GLN A 606 -6.68 -14.53 -31.67
C GLN A 606 -7.32 -14.93 -30.34
N LEU A 607 -8.09 -14.03 -29.70
CA LEU A 607 -8.83 -14.33 -28.48
C LEU A 607 -9.89 -15.41 -28.73
N LEU A 608 -10.64 -15.31 -29.83
CA LEU A 608 -11.59 -16.32 -30.27
C LEU A 608 -10.92 -17.69 -30.43
N SER A 609 -9.77 -17.71 -31.11
CA SER A 609 -9.00 -18.94 -31.33
C SER A 609 -8.48 -19.53 -30.03
N LEU A 610 -8.05 -18.69 -29.09
CA LEU A 610 -7.60 -19.11 -27.76
C LEU A 610 -8.75 -19.74 -26.96
N ALA A 611 -9.92 -19.10 -26.93
CA ALA A 611 -11.10 -19.63 -26.25
C ALA A 611 -11.56 -20.96 -26.84
N LYS A 612 -11.55 -21.10 -28.18
CA LYS A 612 -11.78 -22.38 -28.87
C LYS A 612 -10.73 -23.43 -28.48
N GLY A 613 -9.45 -23.06 -28.44
CA GLY A 613 -8.35 -23.95 -28.05
C GLY A 613 -8.40 -24.44 -26.59
N LEU A 614 -9.15 -23.74 -25.73
CA LEU A 614 -9.42 -24.15 -24.35
C LEU A 614 -10.76 -24.89 -24.18
N GLY A 615 -11.48 -25.19 -25.28
CA GLY A 615 -12.75 -25.90 -25.21
C GLY A 615 -13.93 -25.00 -24.85
N GLY A 616 -13.93 -23.75 -25.31
CA GLY A 616 -15.04 -22.82 -25.09
C GLY A 616 -15.06 -22.21 -23.69
N VAL A 617 -13.88 -21.99 -23.11
CA VAL A 617 -13.71 -21.25 -21.84
C VAL A 617 -13.87 -19.76 -22.12
N THR A 618 -14.53 -19.04 -21.21
CA THR A 618 -14.67 -17.58 -21.34
C THR A 618 -13.37 -16.88 -20.94
N ILE A 619 -12.88 -15.98 -21.79
CA ILE A 619 -11.65 -15.22 -21.54
C ILE A 619 -11.94 -13.74 -21.67
N LEU A 620 -11.65 -12.99 -20.61
CA LEU A 620 -11.66 -11.52 -20.55
C LEU A 620 -10.21 -11.02 -20.60
N ARG A 621 -9.75 -10.61 -21.78
CA ARG A 621 -8.42 -10.04 -21.98
C ARG A 621 -8.43 -8.58 -21.53
N LYS A 622 -7.67 -8.26 -20.48
CA LYS A 622 -7.49 -6.89 -19.98
C LYS A 622 -6.44 -6.14 -20.80
N GLY A 623 -6.74 -4.90 -21.24
CA GLY A 623 -5.84 -4.10 -22.07
C GLY A 623 -6.24 -2.63 -22.18
N GLU A 624 -5.75 -1.95 -23.23
CA GLU A 624 -6.24 -0.62 -23.61
C GLU A 624 -7.72 -0.66 -24.01
N SER A 625 -8.09 -1.73 -24.73
CA SER A 625 -9.46 -2.17 -24.91
C SER A 625 -9.56 -3.57 -24.33
N ASP A 626 -10.60 -3.80 -23.54
CA ASP A 626 -10.91 -5.12 -23.02
C ASP A 626 -11.68 -5.90 -24.08
N TYR A 627 -11.41 -7.20 -24.17
CA TYR A 627 -12.08 -8.09 -25.12
C TYR A 627 -12.57 -9.34 -24.41
N ILE A 628 -13.79 -9.79 -24.75
CA ILE A 628 -14.40 -10.99 -24.16
C ILE A 628 -14.79 -11.97 -25.27
N SER A 629 -14.37 -13.24 -25.12
CA SER A 629 -14.82 -14.33 -25.98
C SER A 629 -14.99 -15.63 -25.20
N ASN A 630 -16.01 -16.40 -25.57
CA ASN A 630 -16.26 -17.78 -25.13
C ASN A 630 -15.94 -18.80 -26.25
N GLY A 631 -15.37 -18.37 -27.38
CA GLY A 631 -15.10 -19.23 -28.52
C GLY A 631 -16.22 -19.29 -29.57
N GLU A 632 -17.37 -18.66 -29.34
CA GLU A 632 -18.45 -18.53 -30.33
C GLU A 632 -18.26 -17.28 -31.21
N GLU A 633 -18.79 -17.29 -32.44
CA GLU A 633 -18.71 -16.14 -33.35
C GLU A 633 -19.52 -14.96 -32.79
N GLY A 634 -18.84 -13.83 -32.55
CA GLY A 634 -19.39 -12.67 -31.87
C GLY A 634 -18.57 -12.31 -30.63
N THR A 635 -17.41 -11.67 -30.81
CA THR A 635 -16.65 -11.09 -29.69
C THR A 635 -17.47 -9.98 -29.03
N PHE A 636 -17.67 -10.10 -27.72
CA PHE A 636 -18.32 -9.05 -26.93
C PHE A 636 -17.27 -7.97 -26.62
N TYR A 637 -17.58 -6.73 -26.98
CA TYR A 637 -16.81 -5.53 -26.64
C TYR A 637 -17.16 -5.06 -25.23
#